data_AF-A0A1C5P796-F1
#
_entry.id   AF-A0A1C5P796-F1
#
_cell.length_a   1.000
_cell.length_b   1.000
_cell.length_c   1.000
_cell.angle_alpha   90.00
_cell.angle_beta   90.00
_cell.angle_gamma   90.00
#
_symmetry.space_group_name_H-M   'P 1'
#
loop_
_entity.id
_entity.type
_entity.pdbx_description
1 polymer ?
#
loop_
_entity_poly.entity_id
_entity_poly.type
_entity_poly.pdbx_seq_one_letter_code
_entity_poly.pdbx_strand_id
1 'polypeptide(L)'
;MEVRGWKIVGIFLYVTLIMVLVAATLLEQVYGTSFVETHIYRSLWFCSLWGTLACVLLRVLGKYRQGMRFSVVWWHGSLLVILGGALLTFLTGEKGYVHLEQGKETNLFVATSDQVSQEMPFHIRLDSFRVAYYPGTEAPMDYLSYVTCRVKGEERKEIISMNHILSVDGYRFYQSSFDTDWSGSWLSVNHDPWGIAVTYAGYVCLLFSAVCLLVSRRETFRNLLHHPAWRKVGLICVLWGISLPILQAQPVRVLARQDAEKLKTRQVIYQDRVVPFNTLARDFTLKLCGSDTYQGLTPEQVVASWLLYPEEWQHEPMFYVKSENLRQMLKLKSDHVALVDLFDGKNYRLEKVWNEWQRKRQSGLFKGWLEQHQAEKLEKEIRELDEKVGMVLMLKKGTLIRPLPTDGSVEPLSSLRVQAELCYNAIPFSKILFMCNLFLGIVGFFWWLRFYVVVPQGNYRQNWVYVVLKVGLWTSCLVHWGAYLLRWYIGGRIPLGNGPETMLFLAGCLLLGACIWQRRLVLLLPSGLLLSGWVLLVAWLGEKNPQITPLMPVLLSPWLSIHVSLIMISYALFAFIGLCSILALAVRKQVAQMQRLTLCCRLLLYPAVLLLGIGIFIGAVWANVSWGSYWTWDPKEVWALITFLIYGAAFHGKSFSLFRHPSVFHLYLILAFSTVLMTYFGVNYVLGGMHSYAG
;
A
#
# COMPACT_ATOMS: atom_id res chain seq x y z
N MET A 1 -31.43 -36.96 5.53
CA MET A 1 -30.32 -36.68 6.48
C MET A 1 -28.98 -36.47 5.77
N GLU A 2 -28.63 -37.23 4.73
CA GLU A 2 -27.33 -37.15 4.03
C GLU A 2 -26.94 -35.75 3.51
N VAL A 3 -27.89 -34.98 2.98
CA VAL A 3 -27.63 -33.64 2.40
C VAL A 3 -27.14 -32.62 3.43
N ARG A 4 -27.54 -32.78 4.70
CA ARG A 4 -27.13 -31.88 5.79
C ARG A 4 -25.70 -32.20 6.25
N GLY A 5 -25.30 -33.47 6.21
CA GLY A 5 -23.95 -33.93 6.55
C GLY A 5 -22.87 -33.31 5.68
N TRP A 6 -23.00 -33.39 4.35
CA TRP A 6 -22.01 -32.85 3.42
C TRP A 6 -21.82 -31.33 3.51
N LYS A 7 -22.89 -30.59 3.82
CA LYS A 7 -22.79 -29.14 4.05
C LYS A 7 -21.97 -28.83 5.30
N ILE A 8 -22.19 -29.59 6.37
CA ILE A 8 -21.43 -29.42 7.63
C ILE A 8 -19.96 -29.77 7.42
N VAL A 9 -19.68 -30.87 6.70
CA VAL A 9 -18.31 -31.27 6.34
C VAL A 9 -17.63 -30.18 5.52
N GLY A 10 -18.29 -29.66 4.47
CA GLY A 10 -17.72 -28.58 3.66
C GLY A 10 -17.43 -27.30 4.46
N ILE A 11 -18.33 -26.93 5.38
CA ILE A 11 -18.13 -25.76 6.27
C ILE A 11 -16.95 -26.00 7.21
N PHE A 12 -16.87 -27.19 7.82
CA PHE A 12 -15.77 -27.54 8.71
C PHE A 12 -14.42 -27.49 7.99
N LEU A 13 -14.30 -28.13 6.81
CA LEU A 13 -13.09 -28.08 6.00
C LEU A 13 -12.70 -26.65 5.62
N TYR A 14 -13.68 -25.81 5.29
CA TYR A 14 -13.47 -24.42 4.94
C TYR A 14 -12.91 -23.59 6.10
N VAL A 15 -13.49 -23.74 7.30
CA VAL A 15 -13.00 -23.05 8.50
C VAL A 15 -11.62 -23.56 8.90
N THR A 16 -11.41 -24.88 8.89
CA THR A 16 -10.11 -25.50 9.18
C THR A 16 -9.04 -24.99 8.22
N LEU A 17 -9.34 -24.88 6.93
CA LEU A 17 -8.42 -24.32 5.94
C LEU A 17 -8.02 -22.88 6.28
N ILE A 18 -8.99 -22.00 6.59
CA ILE A 18 -8.68 -20.62 6.97
C ILE A 18 -7.79 -20.58 8.22
N MET A 19 -8.09 -21.40 9.24
CA MET A 19 -7.30 -21.47 10.45
C MET A 19 -5.87 -21.96 10.20
N VAL A 20 -5.69 -22.94 9.32
CA VAL A 20 -4.37 -23.43 8.90
C VAL A 20 -3.60 -22.34 8.18
N LEU A 21 -4.22 -21.59 7.27
CA LEU A 21 -3.56 -20.50 6.55
C LEU A 21 -3.10 -19.39 7.51
N VAL A 22 -3.95 -19.01 8.48
CA VAL A 22 -3.58 -18.03 9.51
C VAL A 22 -2.41 -18.55 10.34
N ALA A 23 -2.49 -19.79 10.83
CA ALA A 23 -1.42 -20.40 11.63
C ALA A 23 -0.11 -20.49 10.84
N ALA A 24 -0.16 -20.85 9.56
CA ALA A 24 1.02 -20.90 8.69
C ALA A 24 1.74 -19.55 8.62
N THR A 25 1.01 -18.44 8.41
CA THR A 25 1.62 -17.10 8.37
C THR A 25 2.23 -16.65 9.69
N LEU A 26 1.65 -17.08 10.83
CA LEU A 26 2.21 -16.79 12.16
C LEU A 26 3.47 -17.64 12.43
N LEU A 27 3.46 -18.90 12.00
CA LEU A 27 4.63 -19.78 12.10
C LEU A 27 5.76 -19.31 11.20
N GLU A 28 5.45 -18.75 10.04
CA GLU A 28 6.43 -18.19 9.10
C GLU A 28 7.24 -17.05 9.73
N GLN A 29 6.59 -16.20 10.51
CA GLN A 29 7.26 -15.14 11.26
C GLN A 29 8.25 -15.68 12.31
N VAL A 30 7.94 -16.82 12.92
CA VAL A 30 8.72 -17.39 14.03
C VAL A 30 9.84 -18.31 13.52
N TYR A 31 9.56 -19.13 12.51
CA TYR A 31 10.44 -20.21 12.04
C TYR A 31 11.00 -20.00 10.63
N GLY A 32 10.56 -18.95 9.92
CA GLY A 32 11.00 -18.62 8.57
C GLY A 32 10.18 -19.25 7.44
N THR A 33 10.38 -18.71 6.23
CA THR A 33 9.70 -19.11 4.99
C THR A 33 9.95 -20.56 4.60
N SER A 34 11.22 -21.00 4.67
CA SER A 34 11.60 -22.37 4.30
C SER A 34 10.92 -23.42 5.17
N PHE A 35 10.77 -23.15 6.48
CA PHE A 35 10.12 -24.06 7.41
C PHE A 35 8.66 -24.31 7.01
N VAL A 36 7.90 -23.24 6.77
CA VAL A 36 6.47 -23.33 6.44
C VAL A 36 6.25 -23.93 5.05
N GLU A 37 7.12 -23.61 4.08
CA GLU A 37 7.04 -24.20 2.75
C GLU A 37 7.18 -25.74 2.82
N THR A 38 8.20 -26.24 3.51
CA THR A 38 8.45 -27.70 3.61
C THR A 38 7.44 -28.43 4.48
N HIS A 39 7.07 -27.87 5.64
CA HIS A 39 6.28 -28.59 6.65
C HIS A 39 4.76 -28.39 6.52
N ILE A 40 4.32 -27.30 5.90
CA ILE A 40 2.90 -26.96 5.76
C ILE A 40 2.51 -26.97 4.29
N TYR A 41 3.00 -26.04 3.47
CA TYR A 41 2.47 -25.85 2.12
C TYR A 41 2.76 -27.01 1.17
N ARG A 42 3.91 -27.68 1.30
CA ARG A 42 4.25 -28.89 0.53
C ARG A 42 3.82 -30.21 1.18
N SER A 43 3.19 -30.14 2.35
CA SER A 43 2.77 -31.35 3.05
C SER A 43 1.59 -32.04 2.37
N LEU A 44 1.56 -33.37 2.43
CA LEU A 44 0.46 -34.18 1.89
C LEU A 44 -0.87 -33.88 2.58
N TRP A 45 -0.86 -33.57 3.89
CA TRP A 45 -2.08 -33.28 4.63
C TRP A 45 -2.72 -31.95 4.19
N PHE A 46 -1.90 -30.93 3.90
CA PHE A 46 -2.39 -29.65 3.40
C PHE A 46 -2.94 -29.78 1.98
N CYS A 47 -2.23 -30.51 1.11
CA CYS A 47 -2.72 -30.82 -0.24
C CYS A 47 -4.03 -31.63 -0.19
N SER A 48 -4.13 -32.59 0.73
CA SER A 48 -5.35 -33.38 0.95
C SER A 48 -6.52 -32.52 1.42
N LEU A 49 -6.26 -31.48 2.23
CA LEU A 49 -7.30 -30.54 2.67
C LEU A 49 -7.91 -29.78 1.48
N TRP A 50 -7.08 -29.28 0.56
CA TRP A 50 -7.56 -28.64 -0.67
C TRP A 50 -8.26 -29.64 -1.61
N GLY A 51 -7.70 -30.84 -1.78
CA GLY A 51 -8.29 -31.89 -2.60
C GLY A 51 -9.67 -32.33 -2.11
N THR A 52 -9.83 -32.53 -0.80
CA THR A 52 -11.12 -32.87 -0.20
C THR A 52 -12.14 -31.75 -0.35
N LEU A 53 -11.74 -30.48 -0.18
CA LEU A 53 -12.60 -29.33 -0.43
C LEU A 53 -13.05 -29.25 -1.89
N ALA A 54 -12.15 -29.52 -2.85
CA ALA A 54 -12.46 -29.57 -4.28
C ALA A 54 -13.45 -30.69 -4.60
N CYS A 55 -13.28 -31.89 -4.03
CA CYS A 55 -14.21 -33.00 -4.18
C CYS A 55 -15.61 -32.67 -3.63
N VAL A 56 -15.69 -32.03 -2.46
CA VAL A 56 -16.96 -31.56 -1.89
C VAL A 56 -17.61 -30.54 -2.82
N LEU A 57 -16.84 -29.59 -3.36
CA LEU A 57 -17.34 -28.57 -4.28
C LEU A 57 -17.87 -29.18 -5.59
N LEU A 58 -17.14 -30.14 -6.19
CA LEU A 58 -17.56 -30.89 -7.37
C LEU A 58 -18.90 -31.62 -7.14
N ARG A 59 -19.03 -32.29 -5.99
CA ARG A 59 -20.27 -33.00 -5.63
C ARG A 59 -21.44 -32.04 -5.45
N VAL A 60 -21.22 -30.88 -4.81
CA VAL A 60 -22.25 -29.85 -4.65
C VAL A 60 -22.67 -29.29 -6.02
N LEU A 61 -21.71 -28.97 -6.89
CA LEU A 61 -22.00 -28.50 -8.24
C LEU A 61 -22.77 -29.54 -9.06
N GLY A 62 -22.36 -30.80 -9.03
CA GLY A 62 -23.03 -31.89 -9.75
C GLY A 62 -24.48 -32.10 -9.28
N LYS A 63 -24.71 -32.13 -7.97
CA LYS A 63 -26.04 -32.37 -7.40
C LYS A 63 -27.02 -31.21 -7.61
N TYR A 64 -26.54 -29.97 -7.60
CA TYR A 64 -27.39 -28.77 -7.67
C TYR A 64 -27.33 -28.05 -9.03
N ARG A 65 -26.65 -28.62 -10.03
CA ARG A 65 -26.42 -28.01 -11.36
C ARG A 65 -27.69 -27.45 -11.99
N GLN A 66 -28.77 -28.22 -11.98
CA GLN A 66 -30.04 -27.86 -12.63
C GLN A 66 -30.79 -26.72 -11.91
N GLY A 67 -30.53 -26.50 -10.60
CA GLY A 67 -31.16 -25.44 -9.80
C GLY A 67 -30.26 -24.22 -9.57
N MET A 68 -28.99 -24.28 -9.99
CA MET A 68 -28.02 -23.20 -9.82
C MET A 68 -27.96 -22.30 -11.06
N ARG A 69 -27.78 -21.01 -10.82
CA ARG A 69 -27.60 -20.04 -11.90
C ARG A 69 -26.30 -20.34 -12.65
N PHE A 70 -26.33 -20.24 -13.98
CA PHE A 70 -25.17 -20.48 -14.84
C PHE A 70 -23.90 -19.76 -14.36
N SER A 71 -24.01 -18.47 -14.04
CA SER A 71 -22.87 -17.66 -13.58
C SER A 71 -22.28 -18.15 -12.25
N VAL A 72 -23.10 -18.73 -11.35
CA VAL A 72 -22.61 -19.27 -10.06
C VAL A 72 -21.90 -20.61 -10.28
N VAL A 73 -22.40 -21.45 -11.19
CA VAL A 73 -21.74 -22.70 -11.56
C VAL A 73 -20.38 -22.41 -12.20
N TRP A 74 -20.33 -21.42 -13.10
CA TRP A 74 -19.08 -20.98 -13.72
C TRP A 74 -18.08 -20.38 -12.72
N TRP A 75 -18.54 -19.55 -11.79
CA TRP A 75 -17.67 -18.98 -10.74
C TRP A 75 -16.99 -20.07 -9.90
N HIS A 76 -17.74 -21.06 -9.45
CA HIS A 76 -17.17 -22.16 -8.66
C HIS A 76 -16.36 -23.13 -9.54
N GLY A 77 -16.77 -23.32 -10.79
CA GLY A 77 -16.02 -24.08 -11.79
C GLY A 77 -14.63 -23.49 -12.04
N SER A 78 -14.52 -22.16 -12.14
CA SER A 78 -13.22 -21.50 -12.29
C SER A 78 -12.30 -21.72 -11.09
N LEU A 79 -12.82 -21.79 -9.86
CA LEU A 79 -12.00 -22.09 -8.67
C LEU A 79 -11.42 -23.51 -8.74
N LEU A 80 -12.17 -24.47 -9.29
CA LEU A 80 -11.67 -25.84 -9.51
C LEU A 80 -10.59 -25.88 -10.60
N VAL A 81 -10.73 -25.08 -11.67
CA VAL A 81 -9.69 -24.96 -12.70
C VAL A 81 -8.43 -24.32 -12.14
N ILE A 82 -8.55 -23.27 -11.31
CA ILE A 82 -7.42 -22.64 -10.62
C ILE A 82 -6.72 -23.66 -9.71
N LEU A 83 -7.47 -24.43 -8.92
CA LEU A 83 -6.90 -25.49 -8.07
C LEU A 83 -6.25 -26.61 -8.89
N GLY A 84 -6.83 -26.98 -10.04
CA GLY A 84 -6.22 -27.95 -10.97
C GLY A 84 -4.91 -27.43 -11.56
N GLY A 85 -4.86 -26.15 -11.94
CA GLY A 85 -3.62 -25.49 -12.38
C GLY A 85 -2.57 -25.45 -11.28
N ALA A 86 -2.95 -25.08 -10.05
CA ALA A 86 -2.04 -25.11 -8.91
C ALA A 86 -1.51 -26.51 -8.58
N LEU A 87 -2.35 -27.55 -8.74
CA LEU A 87 -1.92 -28.94 -8.61
C LEU A 87 -0.90 -29.34 -9.69
N LEU A 88 -1.12 -28.93 -10.94
CA LEU A 88 -0.15 -29.16 -12.02
C LEU A 88 1.18 -28.46 -11.70
N THR A 89 1.16 -27.19 -11.32
CA THR A 89 2.35 -26.46 -10.86
C THR A 89 3.05 -27.18 -9.72
N PHE A 90 2.30 -27.73 -8.76
CA PHE A 90 2.87 -28.46 -7.63
C PHE A 90 3.54 -29.78 -8.05
N LEU A 91 2.99 -30.47 -9.05
CA LEU A 91 3.48 -31.77 -9.51
C LEU A 91 4.59 -31.68 -10.56
N THR A 92 4.56 -30.67 -11.43
CA THR A 92 5.48 -30.54 -12.58
C THR A 92 6.37 -29.32 -12.51
N GLY A 93 6.14 -28.42 -11.57
CA GLY A 93 6.87 -27.15 -11.47
C GLY A 93 8.19 -27.30 -10.72
N GLU A 94 9.25 -26.74 -11.30
CA GLU A 94 10.60 -26.69 -10.71
C GLU A 94 11.03 -25.25 -10.50
N LYS A 95 11.66 -24.97 -9.35
CA LYS A 95 12.15 -23.65 -8.99
C LYS A 95 13.61 -23.76 -8.57
N GLY A 96 14.40 -22.77 -8.91
CA GLY A 96 15.82 -22.74 -8.56
C GLY A 96 16.47 -21.40 -8.85
N TYR A 97 17.80 -21.39 -8.81
CA TYR A 97 18.62 -20.22 -9.10
C TYR A 97 19.78 -20.62 -10.00
N VAL A 98 20.19 -19.71 -10.88
CA VAL A 98 21.38 -19.82 -11.69
C VAL A 98 22.25 -18.60 -11.45
N HIS A 99 23.52 -18.84 -11.20
CA HIS A 99 24.53 -17.79 -11.15
C HIS A 99 25.22 -17.74 -12.50
N LEU A 100 25.14 -16.58 -13.16
CA LEU A 100 25.80 -16.36 -14.44
C LEU A 100 27.00 -15.43 -14.22
N GLU A 101 28.19 -15.97 -14.44
CA GLU A 101 29.41 -15.17 -14.52
C GLU A 101 29.64 -14.67 -15.95
N GLN A 102 30.19 -13.46 -16.08
CA GLN A 102 30.42 -12.85 -17.38
C GLN A 102 31.32 -13.73 -18.27
N GLY A 103 30.83 -14.03 -19.47
CA GLY A 103 31.55 -14.82 -20.47
C GLY A 103 31.55 -16.33 -20.26
N LYS A 104 31.04 -16.85 -19.13
CA LYS A 104 30.93 -18.30 -18.87
C LYS A 104 29.56 -18.82 -19.26
N GLU A 105 29.54 -19.85 -20.10
CA GLU A 105 28.33 -20.53 -20.53
C GLU A 105 27.96 -21.63 -19.52
N THR A 106 26.69 -21.72 -19.15
CA THR A 106 26.16 -22.76 -18.27
C THR A 106 24.84 -23.28 -18.79
N ASN A 107 24.57 -24.56 -18.53
CA ASN A 107 23.27 -25.20 -18.71
C ASN A 107 22.74 -25.74 -17.38
N LEU A 108 23.37 -25.42 -16.25
CA LEU A 108 22.98 -25.92 -14.93
C LEU A 108 22.28 -24.84 -14.12
N PHE A 109 21.24 -25.21 -13.38
CA PHE A 109 20.64 -24.39 -12.33
C PHE A 109 20.53 -25.20 -11.03
N VAL A 110 20.57 -24.53 -9.87
CA VAL A 110 20.45 -25.16 -8.56
C VAL A 110 18.99 -25.13 -8.13
N ALA A 111 18.37 -26.30 -7.95
CA ALA A 111 16.98 -26.41 -7.53
C ALA A 111 16.79 -26.01 -6.06
N THR A 112 15.73 -25.25 -5.76
CA THR A 112 15.44 -24.74 -4.41
C THR A 112 15.06 -25.86 -3.43
N SER A 113 14.44 -26.93 -3.92
CA SER A 113 13.91 -28.04 -3.13
C SER A 113 14.97 -28.82 -2.36
N ASP A 114 16.05 -29.17 -3.05
CA ASP A 114 17.05 -30.15 -2.67
C ASP A 114 18.47 -29.59 -2.82
N GLN A 115 18.62 -28.36 -3.32
CA GLN A 115 19.91 -27.68 -3.54
C GLN A 115 20.84 -28.48 -4.48
N VAL A 116 20.25 -29.28 -5.37
CA VAL A 116 20.97 -30.09 -6.36
C VAL A 116 20.95 -29.38 -7.71
N SER A 117 22.07 -29.43 -8.42
CA SER A 117 22.17 -28.90 -9.78
C SER A 117 21.41 -29.76 -10.78
N GLN A 118 20.61 -29.14 -11.62
CA GLN A 118 19.81 -29.77 -12.67
C GLN A 118 20.16 -29.16 -14.05
N GLU A 119 20.12 -29.98 -15.09
CA GLU A 119 20.46 -29.57 -16.46
C GLU A 119 19.26 -29.00 -17.21
N MET A 120 19.49 -27.90 -17.92
CA MET A 120 18.56 -27.23 -18.82
C MET A 120 18.79 -27.70 -20.27
N PRO A 121 17.74 -27.71 -21.12
CA PRO A 121 17.84 -28.15 -22.52
C PRO A 121 18.54 -27.14 -23.45
N PHE A 122 19.04 -26.03 -22.91
CA PHE A 122 19.74 -24.97 -23.62
C PHE A 122 20.87 -24.41 -22.75
N HIS A 123 21.80 -23.72 -23.40
CA HIS A 123 22.87 -23.02 -22.71
C HIS A 123 22.56 -21.52 -22.61
N ILE A 124 22.99 -20.91 -21.52
CA ILE A 124 22.86 -19.48 -21.25
C ILE A 124 24.20 -18.90 -20.79
N ARG A 125 24.52 -17.70 -21.26
CA ARG A 125 25.71 -16.95 -20.87
C ARG A 125 25.36 -15.50 -20.59
N LEU A 126 25.97 -14.91 -19.56
CA LEU A 126 25.94 -13.47 -19.32
C LEU A 126 27.00 -12.78 -20.19
N ASP A 127 26.56 -11.86 -21.04
CA ASP A 127 27.47 -11.03 -21.85
C ASP A 127 27.92 -9.80 -21.05
N SER A 128 27.00 -9.15 -20.34
CA SER A 128 27.32 -8.08 -19.38
C SER A 128 26.15 -7.79 -18.45
N PHE A 129 26.45 -7.27 -17.25
CA PHE A 129 25.47 -6.75 -16.31
C PHE A 129 25.65 -5.24 -16.12
N ARG A 130 24.55 -4.48 -16.04
CA ARG A 130 24.58 -3.02 -15.85
C ARG A 130 23.40 -2.56 -15.00
N VAL A 131 23.61 -1.55 -14.18
CA VAL A 131 22.52 -0.84 -13.47
C VAL A 131 22.19 0.43 -14.23
N ALA A 132 20.93 0.57 -14.61
CA ALA A 132 20.40 1.82 -15.11
C ALA A 132 20.02 2.69 -13.91
N TYR A 133 20.52 3.93 -13.86
CA TYR A 133 20.23 4.89 -12.79
C TYR A 133 19.28 5.98 -13.26
N TYR A 134 18.55 6.59 -12.35
CA TYR A 134 17.83 7.83 -12.65
C TYR A 134 18.83 8.95 -13.00
N PRO A 135 18.57 9.75 -14.06
CA PRO A 135 19.51 10.76 -14.53
C PRO A 135 20.03 11.68 -13.41
N GLY A 136 21.35 11.74 -13.24
CA GLY A 136 22.02 12.59 -12.23
C GLY A 136 21.93 12.09 -10.79
N THR A 137 21.56 10.84 -10.57
CA THR A 137 21.38 10.25 -9.23
C THR A 137 22.04 8.88 -9.13
N GLU A 138 22.14 8.36 -7.91
CA GLU A 138 22.62 7.00 -7.63
C GLU A 138 21.46 6.02 -7.39
N ALA A 139 20.20 6.48 -7.54
CA ALA A 139 19.04 5.61 -7.38
C ALA A 139 18.90 4.67 -8.60
N PRO A 140 18.78 3.35 -8.38
CA PRO A 140 18.61 2.39 -9.46
C PRO A 140 17.22 2.52 -10.08
N MET A 141 17.17 2.70 -11.39
CA MET A 141 15.97 2.67 -12.23
C MET A 141 15.67 1.27 -12.75
N ASP A 142 16.70 0.49 -13.10
CA ASP A 142 16.58 -0.90 -13.52
C ASP A 142 17.91 -1.67 -13.39
N TYR A 143 17.84 -3.00 -13.36
CA TYR A 143 18.97 -3.92 -13.33
C TYR A 143 18.96 -4.75 -14.62
N LEU A 144 19.95 -4.53 -15.50
CA LEU A 144 19.98 -5.07 -16.85
C LEU A 144 21.02 -6.19 -16.96
N SER A 145 20.56 -7.42 -17.19
CA SER A 145 21.40 -8.57 -17.53
C SER A 145 21.28 -8.87 -19.03
N TYR A 146 22.34 -8.59 -19.78
CA TYR A 146 22.44 -8.93 -21.20
C TYR A 146 22.89 -10.38 -21.33
N VAL A 147 22.03 -11.23 -21.88
CA VAL A 147 22.27 -12.66 -21.96
C VAL A 147 22.20 -13.17 -23.39
N THR A 148 23.06 -14.12 -23.72
CA THR A 148 22.96 -14.91 -24.95
C THR A 148 22.50 -16.32 -24.58
N CYS A 149 21.41 -16.76 -25.20
CA CYS A 149 20.87 -18.11 -25.05
C CYS A 149 21.07 -18.89 -26.34
N ARG A 150 21.54 -20.14 -26.22
CA ARG A 150 21.75 -21.03 -27.36
C ARG A 150 20.76 -22.18 -27.31
N VAL A 151 19.74 -22.11 -28.18
CA VAL A 151 18.64 -23.09 -28.23
C VAL A 151 18.69 -23.80 -29.57
N LYS A 152 18.86 -25.13 -29.57
CA LYS A 152 18.91 -25.95 -30.79
C LYS A 152 19.90 -25.45 -31.86
N GLY A 153 21.01 -24.83 -31.43
CA GLY A 153 22.05 -24.29 -32.31
C GLY A 153 21.86 -22.83 -32.74
N GLU A 154 20.70 -22.22 -32.51
CA GLU A 154 20.47 -20.78 -32.74
C GLU A 154 20.85 -19.95 -31.51
N GLU A 155 21.61 -18.87 -31.72
CA GLU A 155 21.91 -17.90 -30.67
C GLU A 155 20.87 -16.77 -30.67
N ARG A 156 20.34 -16.47 -29.48
CA ARG A 156 19.40 -15.38 -29.25
C ARG A 156 19.96 -14.47 -28.17
N LYS A 157 20.08 -13.18 -28.47
CA LYS A 157 20.48 -12.15 -27.52
C LYS A 157 19.25 -11.52 -26.92
N GLU A 158 19.14 -11.59 -25.61
CA GLU A 158 17.99 -11.10 -24.86
C GLU A 158 18.46 -10.28 -23.66
N ILE A 159 17.56 -9.47 -23.11
CA ILE A 159 17.83 -8.65 -21.92
C ILE A 159 16.86 -9.10 -20.84
N ILE A 160 17.41 -9.47 -19.68
CA ILE A 160 16.62 -9.73 -18.48
C ILE A 160 16.70 -8.48 -17.60
N SER A 161 15.55 -7.97 -17.19
CA SER A 161 15.48 -6.84 -16.26
C SER A 161 14.25 -6.87 -15.37
N MET A 162 14.10 -5.89 -14.48
CA MET A 162 12.94 -5.85 -13.59
C MET A 162 11.68 -5.61 -14.41
N ASN A 163 10.68 -6.48 -14.24
CA ASN A 163 9.46 -6.53 -15.06
C ASN A 163 9.66 -7.01 -16.52
N HIS A 164 10.85 -7.51 -16.87
CA HIS A 164 11.14 -8.11 -18.18
C HIS A 164 11.88 -9.45 -18.02
N ILE A 165 11.12 -10.54 -17.97
CA ILE A 165 11.65 -11.89 -17.83
C ILE A 165 12.07 -12.48 -19.17
N LEU A 166 13.11 -13.32 -19.15
CA LEU A 166 13.42 -14.22 -20.26
C LEU A 166 12.56 -15.48 -20.13
N SER A 167 11.95 -15.93 -21.23
CA SER A 167 11.25 -17.22 -21.28
C SER A 167 11.71 -18.07 -22.46
N VAL A 168 12.20 -19.28 -22.17
CA VAL A 168 12.75 -20.22 -23.16
C VAL A 168 12.32 -21.64 -22.79
N ASP A 169 11.68 -22.37 -23.71
CA ASP A 169 11.26 -23.76 -23.53
C ASP A 169 10.54 -24.06 -22.19
N GLY A 170 9.72 -23.12 -21.70
CA GLY A 170 8.98 -23.23 -20.44
C GLY A 170 9.76 -22.77 -19.20
N TYR A 171 11.08 -22.58 -19.30
CA TYR A 171 11.92 -21.97 -18.27
C TYR A 171 11.76 -20.46 -18.31
N ARG A 172 11.75 -19.85 -17.12
CA ARG A 172 11.60 -18.41 -16.95
C ARG A 172 12.67 -17.90 -16.00
N PHE A 173 13.40 -16.89 -16.45
CA PHE A 173 14.48 -16.28 -15.69
C PHE A 173 14.11 -14.85 -15.32
N TYR A 174 14.30 -14.53 -14.06
CA TYR A 174 14.14 -13.17 -13.55
C TYR A 174 15.31 -12.79 -12.66
N GLN A 175 15.63 -11.51 -12.66
CA GLN A 175 16.72 -10.96 -11.87
C GLN A 175 16.40 -11.05 -10.37
N SER A 176 17.27 -11.69 -9.58
CA SER A 176 17.11 -11.79 -8.12
C SER A 176 18.15 -10.98 -7.37
N SER A 177 19.43 -11.13 -7.70
CA SER A 177 20.55 -10.36 -7.13
C SER A 177 21.72 -10.29 -8.10
N PHE A 178 22.79 -9.61 -7.73
CA PHE A 178 23.99 -9.47 -8.55
C PHE A 178 25.23 -9.44 -7.65
N ASP A 179 26.39 -9.76 -8.23
CA ASP A 179 27.65 -9.74 -7.49
C ASP A 179 28.14 -8.31 -7.27
N THR A 180 28.75 -8.04 -6.12
CA THR A 180 29.17 -6.69 -5.73
C THR A 180 30.25 -6.09 -6.62
N ASP A 181 30.95 -6.93 -7.39
CA ASP A 181 31.98 -6.55 -8.35
C ASP A 181 31.42 -6.36 -9.78
N TRP A 182 30.10 -6.49 -9.96
CA TRP A 182 29.40 -6.38 -11.24
C TRP A 182 29.77 -7.45 -12.28
N SER A 183 30.51 -8.49 -11.89
CA SER A 183 31.01 -9.52 -12.81
C SER A 183 30.03 -10.69 -13.01
N GLY A 184 29.03 -10.81 -12.14
CA GLY A 184 28.03 -11.85 -12.21
C GLY A 184 26.63 -11.41 -11.81
N SER A 185 25.66 -12.18 -12.28
CA SER A 185 24.24 -11.95 -12.11
C SER A 185 23.56 -13.21 -11.59
N TRP A 186 22.79 -13.07 -10.51
CA TRP A 186 21.97 -14.15 -9.99
C TRP A 186 20.57 -14.03 -10.57
N LEU A 187 20.15 -15.09 -11.24
CA LEU A 187 18.83 -15.21 -11.82
C LEU A 187 18.07 -16.32 -11.12
N SER A 188 16.84 -16.06 -10.76
CA SER A 188 15.92 -17.10 -10.33
C SER A 188 15.31 -17.78 -11.54
N VAL A 189 15.15 -19.09 -11.47
CA VAL A 189 14.60 -19.95 -12.51
C VAL A 189 13.27 -20.53 -12.04
N ASN A 190 12.24 -20.44 -12.88
CA ASN A 190 10.98 -21.12 -12.69
C ASN A 190 10.60 -21.86 -13.97
N HIS A 191 10.43 -23.18 -13.87
CA HIS A 191 10.00 -24.04 -14.95
C HIS A 191 8.60 -24.57 -14.62
N ASP A 192 7.60 -24.06 -15.33
CA ASP A 192 6.21 -24.53 -15.20
C ASP A 192 5.51 -24.50 -16.57
N PRO A 193 5.53 -25.63 -17.30
CA PRO A 193 5.03 -25.69 -18.67
C PRO A 193 3.49 -25.70 -18.76
N TRP A 194 2.78 -26.15 -17.73
CA TRP A 194 1.33 -26.39 -17.81
C TRP A 194 0.51 -25.65 -16.74
N GLY A 195 1.02 -25.56 -15.52
CA GLY A 195 0.28 -25.07 -14.35
C GLY A 195 -0.15 -23.61 -14.47
N ILE A 196 0.78 -22.72 -14.85
CA ILE A 196 0.51 -21.30 -15.14
C ILE A 196 -0.64 -21.16 -16.15
N ALA A 197 -0.59 -21.85 -17.29
CA ALA A 197 -1.56 -21.71 -18.36
C ALA A 197 -2.98 -22.12 -17.91
N VAL A 198 -3.10 -23.26 -17.22
CA VAL A 198 -4.37 -23.76 -16.69
C VAL A 198 -4.91 -22.83 -15.61
N THR A 199 -4.06 -22.34 -14.71
CA THR A 199 -4.44 -21.39 -13.66
C THR A 199 -4.99 -20.10 -14.28
N TYR A 200 -4.33 -19.59 -15.33
CA TYR A 200 -4.74 -18.37 -16.02
C TYR A 200 -6.06 -18.55 -16.76
N ALA A 201 -6.27 -19.71 -17.40
CA ALA A 201 -7.57 -20.06 -17.97
C ALA A 201 -8.67 -20.06 -16.89
N GLY A 202 -8.36 -20.58 -15.70
CA GLY A 202 -9.24 -20.51 -14.53
C GLY A 202 -9.56 -19.07 -14.11
N TYR A 203 -8.57 -18.19 -14.03
CA TYR A 203 -8.78 -16.78 -13.71
C TYR A 203 -9.60 -16.03 -14.76
N VAL A 204 -9.37 -16.28 -16.05
CA VAL A 204 -10.17 -15.71 -17.14
C VAL A 204 -11.62 -16.17 -17.04
N CYS A 205 -11.85 -17.46 -16.76
CA CYS A 205 -13.19 -17.99 -16.49
C CYS A 205 -13.84 -17.31 -15.28
N LEU A 206 -13.08 -17.08 -14.20
CA LEU A 206 -13.55 -16.38 -13.01
C LEU A 206 -13.99 -14.96 -13.36
N LEU A 207 -13.16 -14.20 -14.08
CA LEU A 207 -13.47 -12.84 -14.55
C LEU A 207 -14.70 -12.79 -15.46
N PHE A 208 -14.80 -13.74 -16.39
CA PHE A 208 -15.97 -13.85 -17.26
C PHE A 208 -17.24 -14.11 -16.44
N SER A 209 -17.20 -15.06 -15.49
CA SER A 209 -18.33 -15.38 -14.62
C SER A 209 -18.77 -14.19 -13.75
N ALA A 210 -17.79 -13.42 -13.28
CA ALA A 210 -17.92 -12.15 -12.58
C ALA A 210 -18.70 -11.10 -13.39
N VAL A 211 -18.30 -10.87 -14.64
CA VAL A 211 -18.97 -9.93 -15.54
C VAL A 211 -20.38 -10.43 -15.86
N CYS A 212 -20.55 -11.74 -16.12
CA CYS A 212 -21.87 -12.33 -16.32
C CYS A 212 -22.80 -12.15 -15.11
N LEU A 213 -22.28 -12.21 -13.88
CA LEU A 213 -23.05 -11.90 -12.67
C LEU A 213 -23.55 -10.45 -12.66
N LEU A 214 -22.74 -9.49 -13.13
CA LEU A 214 -23.13 -8.08 -13.22
C LEU A 214 -24.09 -7.77 -14.37
N VAL A 215 -23.98 -8.46 -15.51
CA VAL A 215 -24.69 -8.14 -16.77
C VAL A 215 -26.05 -8.86 -16.89
N SER A 216 -26.25 -9.99 -16.22
CA SER A 216 -27.42 -10.86 -16.44
C SER A 216 -28.78 -10.17 -16.16
N ARG A 217 -29.72 -10.34 -17.09
CA ARG A 217 -31.02 -9.63 -17.19
C ARG A 217 -32.04 -9.96 -16.08
N ARG A 218 -31.73 -10.86 -15.15
CA ARG A 218 -32.64 -11.28 -14.05
C ARG A 218 -32.13 -10.88 -12.66
N GLU A 219 -31.07 -10.08 -12.55
CA GLU A 219 -30.55 -9.60 -11.27
C GLU A 219 -30.89 -8.12 -11.03
N THR A 220 -31.17 -7.81 -9.77
CA THR A 220 -31.63 -6.54 -9.17
C THR A 220 -30.76 -5.31 -9.47
N PHE A 221 -29.59 -5.49 -10.07
CA PHE A 221 -28.59 -4.45 -10.31
C PHE A 221 -28.94 -3.54 -11.51
N ARG A 222 -29.40 -4.12 -12.63
CA ARG A 222 -29.67 -3.36 -13.87
C ARG A 222 -30.99 -2.59 -13.84
N ASN A 223 -32.01 -3.10 -13.15
CA ASN A 223 -33.28 -2.38 -12.90
C ASN A 223 -33.09 -1.12 -12.05
N LEU A 224 -31.98 -1.03 -11.31
CA LEU A 224 -31.64 0.11 -10.47
C LEU A 224 -30.83 1.21 -11.21
N LEU A 225 -30.32 0.89 -12.40
CA LEU A 225 -29.36 1.69 -13.18
C LEU A 225 -30.00 2.46 -14.34
N HIS A 226 -31.23 2.12 -14.74
CA HIS A 226 -31.95 2.79 -15.84
C HIS A 226 -32.95 3.86 -15.37
N HIS A 227 -32.81 4.36 -14.14
CA HIS A 227 -33.60 5.49 -13.68
C HIS A 227 -33.11 6.79 -14.36
N PRO A 228 -33.99 7.66 -14.87
CA PRO A 228 -33.66 8.85 -15.68
C PRO A 228 -32.82 9.94 -14.98
N ALA A 229 -32.30 9.69 -13.78
CA ALA A 229 -31.53 10.64 -12.96
C ALA A 229 -30.05 10.80 -13.37
N TRP A 230 -29.60 10.10 -14.41
CA TRP A 230 -28.18 9.98 -14.78
C TRP A 230 -27.72 10.92 -15.91
N ARG A 231 -28.53 11.88 -16.36
CA ARG A 231 -28.25 12.64 -17.59
C ARG A 231 -27.69 14.06 -17.46
N LYS A 232 -27.26 14.53 -16.29
CA LYS A 232 -26.71 15.90 -16.19
C LYS A 232 -25.58 16.00 -15.17
N VAL A 233 -24.34 15.99 -15.65
CA VAL A 233 -23.17 16.50 -14.92
C VAL A 233 -22.36 17.33 -15.91
N GLY A 234 -22.38 18.65 -15.72
CA GLY A 234 -21.61 19.66 -16.44
C GLY A 234 -20.70 20.41 -15.47
N LEU A 235 -19.60 20.93 -16.02
CA LEU A 235 -18.36 21.40 -15.41
C LEU A 235 -18.40 22.88 -14.93
N ILE A 236 -17.39 23.28 -14.14
CA ILE A 236 -16.71 24.62 -14.02
C ILE A 236 -16.98 25.53 -12.78
N CYS A 237 -15.91 25.65 -11.96
CA CYS A 237 -15.19 26.85 -11.42
C CYS A 237 -15.95 27.88 -10.52
N VAL A 238 -15.39 28.69 -9.58
CA VAL A 238 -14.02 29.07 -9.14
C VAL A 238 -14.09 29.97 -7.85
N LEU A 239 -13.02 29.98 -7.02
CA LEU A 239 -12.53 31.02 -6.04
C LEU A 239 -13.40 31.39 -4.79
N TRP A 240 -12.95 31.87 -3.62
CA TRP A 240 -11.65 32.29 -3.02
C TRP A 240 -11.71 32.50 -1.48
N GLY A 241 -10.54 32.68 -0.84
CA GLY A 241 -10.27 33.50 0.39
C GLY A 241 -10.23 32.76 1.74
N ILE A 242 -9.38 33.04 2.74
CA ILE A 242 -8.48 34.17 3.12
C ILE A 242 -7.41 33.59 4.09
N SER A 243 -6.16 34.08 4.06
CA SER A 243 -5.17 33.84 5.15
C SER A 243 -4.90 35.12 5.93
N LEU A 244 -4.86 35.01 7.27
CA LEU A 244 -4.53 36.09 8.21
C LEU A 244 -3.01 36.17 8.45
N PRO A 245 -2.41 37.36 8.60
CA PRO A 245 -1.01 37.50 8.94
C PRO A 245 -0.78 37.27 10.44
N ILE A 246 0.24 36.49 10.79
CA ILE A 246 0.72 36.37 12.17
C ILE A 246 1.92 37.32 12.33
N LEU A 247 1.89 38.13 13.39
CA LEU A 247 3.00 39.03 13.76
C LEU A 247 4.29 38.23 14.01
N GLN A 248 5.38 38.67 13.39
CA GLN A 248 6.73 38.14 13.60
C GLN A 248 7.39 38.76 14.85
N ALA A 249 8.06 37.93 15.63
CA ALA A 249 9.11 38.34 16.56
C ALA A 249 10.46 38.47 15.81
N GLN A 250 11.37 39.29 16.35
CA GLN A 250 12.64 39.66 15.68
C GLN A 250 13.61 38.49 15.52
N PRO A 251 14.30 38.33 14.37
CA PRO A 251 15.17 37.19 14.14
C PRO A 251 16.65 37.47 14.44
N VAL A 252 17.37 36.36 14.65
CA VAL A 252 18.81 36.16 14.43
C VAL A 252 19.23 36.70 13.06
N ARG A 253 20.54 36.89 12.80
CA ARG A 253 21.02 37.36 11.50
C ARG A 253 20.59 36.42 10.38
N VAL A 254 19.80 36.95 9.44
CA VAL A 254 19.10 36.17 8.40
C VAL A 254 19.20 36.87 7.05
N LEU A 255 19.23 36.08 5.97
CA LEU A 255 19.16 36.61 4.60
C LEU A 255 17.85 37.39 4.37
N ALA A 256 17.95 38.53 3.68
CA ALA A 256 16.78 39.33 3.30
C ALA A 256 15.75 38.48 2.56
N ARG A 257 14.47 38.63 2.94
CA ARG A 257 13.37 37.80 2.41
C ARG A 257 13.28 37.85 0.87
N GLN A 258 13.50 39.03 0.28
CA GLN A 258 13.48 39.21 -1.18
C GLN A 258 14.56 38.38 -1.90
N ASP A 259 15.73 38.20 -1.28
CA ASP A 259 16.80 37.40 -1.87
C ASP A 259 16.58 35.91 -1.67
N ALA A 260 16.01 35.51 -0.52
CA ALA A 260 15.59 34.13 -0.29
C ALA A 260 14.45 33.69 -1.23
N GLU A 261 13.54 34.59 -1.61
CA GLU A 261 12.45 34.26 -2.55
C GLU A 261 12.95 33.92 -3.95
N LYS A 262 14.07 34.52 -4.39
CA LYS A 262 14.72 34.17 -5.67
C LYS A 262 15.23 32.73 -5.68
N LEU A 263 15.45 32.12 -4.51
CA LEU A 263 15.89 30.74 -4.40
C LEU A 263 14.75 29.75 -4.63
N LYS A 264 13.48 30.10 -4.33
CA LYS A 264 12.33 29.18 -4.37
C LYS A 264 12.23 28.38 -5.67
N THR A 265 12.46 29.04 -6.81
CA THR A 265 12.31 28.48 -8.15
C THR A 265 13.59 27.85 -8.71
N ARG A 266 14.73 28.00 -8.03
CA ARG A 266 15.98 27.33 -8.41
C ARG A 266 15.78 25.83 -8.31
N GLN A 267 16.37 25.09 -9.23
CA GLN A 267 16.20 23.64 -9.32
C GLN A 267 17.44 22.94 -8.82
N VAL A 268 17.23 21.89 -8.02
CA VAL A 268 18.28 21.08 -7.40
C VAL A 268 17.89 19.61 -7.46
N ILE A 269 18.87 18.73 -7.41
CA ILE A 269 18.66 17.28 -7.24
C ILE A 269 18.53 17.02 -5.75
N TYR A 270 17.39 16.49 -5.34
CA TYR A 270 17.11 16.14 -3.95
C TYR A 270 16.25 14.88 -3.91
N GLN A 271 16.66 13.89 -3.11
CA GLN A 271 15.99 12.58 -3.01
C GLN A 271 15.76 11.94 -4.38
N ASP A 272 16.83 11.92 -5.17
CA ASP A 272 16.90 11.25 -6.46
C ASP A 272 15.89 11.74 -7.50
N ARG A 273 15.46 13.00 -7.39
CA ARG A 273 14.77 13.71 -8.47
C ARG A 273 15.14 15.19 -8.50
N VAL A 274 14.87 15.82 -9.65
CA VAL A 274 14.92 17.29 -9.77
C VAL A 274 13.71 17.89 -9.06
N VAL A 275 13.96 18.87 -8.18
CA VAL A 275 12.94 19.59 -7.42
C VAL A 275 13.22 21.10 -7.40
N PRO A 276 12.21 21.95 -7.17
CA PRO A 276 12.43 23.31 -6.73
C PRO A 276 13.16 23.33 -5.38
N PHE A 277 14.06 24.27 -5.17
CA PHE A 277 14.81 24.46 -3.94
C PHE A 277 13.89 24.66 -2.72
N ASN A 278 12.71 25.24 -2.93
CA ASN A 278 11.65 25.31 -1.92
C ASN A 278 11.31 23.94 -1.32
N THR A 279 11.24 22.87 -2.12
CA THR A 279 10.94 21.51 -1.65
C THR A 279 12.03 21.00 -0.71
N LEU A 280 13.30 21.12 -1.12
CA LEU A 280 14.46 20.77 -0.28
C LEU A 280 14.44 21.58 1.02
N ALA A 281 14.25 22.89 0.92
CA ALA A 281 14.31 23.78 2.06
C ALA A 281 13.18 23.54 3.06
N ARG A 282 11.96 23.30 2.56
CA ARG A 282 10.78 22.95 3.36
C ARG A 282 11.00 21.64 4.08
N ASP A 283 11.47 20.61 3.39
CA ASP A 283 11.73 19.30 4.01
C ASP A 283 12.85 19.39 5.05
N PHE A 284 13.92 20.13 4.77
CA PHE A 284 15.00 20.39 5.72
C PHE A 284 14.47 21.08 6.99
N THR A 285 13.70 22.15 6.84
CA THR A 285 13.12 22.90 7.97
C THR A 285 12.15 22.03 8.77
N LEU A 286 11.23 21.34 8.09
CA LEU A 286 10.23 20.47 8.69
C LEU A 286 10.87 19.33 9.49
N LYS A 287 11.94 18.71 8.98
CA LYS A 287 12.62 17.63 9.70
C LYS A 287 13.37 18.12 10.94
N LEU A 288 13.98 19.31 10.88
CA LEU A 288 14.74 19.86 12.01
C LEU A 288 13.82 20.32 13.16
N CYS A 289 12.87 21.22 12.86
CA CYS A 289 12.05 21.87 13.88
C CYS A 289 10.63 21.31 14.00
N GLY A 290 10.19 20.43 13.09
CA GLY A 290 8.83 19.88 13.09
C GLY A 290 7.76 20.77 12.43
N SER A 291 8.16 21.91 11.87
CA SER A 291 7.30 22.89 11.19
C SER A 291 7.90 23.34 9.85
N ASP A 292 7.05 23.75 8.92
CA ASP A 292 7.44 24.28 7.61
C ASP A 292 7.90 25.75 7.65
N THR A 293 7.98 26.34 8.83
CA THR A 293 8.53 27.68 9.10
C THR A 293 9.24 27.65 10.45
N TYR A 294 10.22 28.51 10.65
CA TYR A 294 10.95 28.62 11.92
C TYR A 294 10.92 30.06 12.41
N GLN A 295 10.27 30.33 13.56
CA GLN A 295 10.14 31.68 14.12
C GLN A 295 9.65 32.74 13.09
N GLY A 296 8.78 32.34 12.16
CA GLY A 296 8.28 33.19 11.08
C GLY A 296 9.21 33.33 9.86
N LEU A 297 10.39 32.74 9.86
CA LEU A 297 11.29 32.66 8.71
C LEU A 297 10.78 31.65 7.68
N THR A 298 10.99 31.93 6.39
CA THR A 298 10.70 30.96 5.34
C THR A 298 11.75 29.85 5.31
N PRO A 299 11.42 28.65 4.79
CA PRO A 299 12.38 27.56 4.67
C PRO A 299 13.68 27.93 3.93
N GLU A 300 13.56 28.74 2.87
CA GLU A 300 14.71 29.17 2.08
C GLU A 300 15.62 30.09 2.90
N GLN A 301 15.04 30.95 3.73
CA GLN A 301 15.80 31.79 4.65
C GLN A 301 16.56 30.94 5.67
N VAL A 302 15.92 29.88 6.19
CA VAL A 302 16.56 28.97 7.15
C VAL A 302 17.78 28.28 6.51
N VAL A 303 17.60 27.65 5.35
CA VAL A 303 18.72 26.97 4.66
C VAL A 303 19.82 27.94 4.25
N ALA A 304 19.46 29.10 3.68
CA ALA A 304 20.43 30.09 3.25
C ALA A 304 21.20 30.70 4.45
N SER A 305 20.54 30.89 5.59
CA SER A 305 21.19 31.44 6.78
C SER A 305 22.11 30.42 7.45
N TRP A 306 21.76 29.12 7.43
CA TRP A 306 22.69 28.05 7.81
C TRP A 306 23.96 28.02 6.95
N LEU A 307 23.86 28.35 5.66
CA LEU A 307 25.00 28.41 4.74
C LEU A 307 25.86 29.67 4.96
N LEU A 308 25.22 30.82 5.17
CA LEU A 308 25.90 32.12 5.27
C LEU A 308 26.44 32.40 6.69
N TYR A 309 25.76 31.91 7.72
CA TYR A 309 26.05 32.20 9.12
C TYR A 309 26.07 30.92 10.00
N PRO A 310 26.84 29.87 9.63
CA PRO A 310 26.83 28.59 10.35
C PRO A 310 27.29 28.71 11.81
N GLU A 311 28.17 29.67 12.12
CA GLU A 311 28.70 29.89 13.48
C GLU A 311 27.63 30.45 14.44
N GLU A 312 26.66 31.21 13.93
CA GLU A 312 25.54 31.74 14.73
C GLU A 312 24.43 30.67 14.87
N TRP A 313 24.10 30.00 13.76
CA TRP A 313 22.98 29.05 13.70
C TRP A 313 23.23 27.73 14.43
N GLN A 314 24.49 27.34 14.64
CA GLN A 314 24.80 26.14 15.43
C GLN A 314 24.43 26.27 16.91
N HIS A 315 24.29 27.50 17.42
CA HIS A 315 23.86 27.79 18.79
C HIS A 315 22.33 27.96 18.92
N GLU A 316 21.60 28.05 17.81
CA GLU A 316 20.15 28.21 17.83
C GLU A 316 19.48 26.87 18.21
N PRO A 317 18.57 26.84 19.21
CA PRO A 317 17.88 25.63 19.64
C PRO A 317 16.80 25.20 18.64
N MET A 318 17.21 24.73 17.46
CA MET A 318 16.32 24.39 16.34
C MET A 318 15.89 22.91 16.34
N PHE A 319 16.69 22.01 16.93
CA PHE A 319 16.45 20.57 16.84
C PHE A 319 15.40 20.13 17.86
N TYR A 320 14.25 19.65 17.37
CA TYR A 320 13.22 19.08 18.25
C TYR A 320 13.52 17.62 18.60
N VAL A 321 13.72 17.32 19.90
CA VAL A 321 13.94 15.99 20.45
C VAL A 321 12.75 15.60 21.34
N LYS A 322 11.83 14.83 20.77
CA LYS A 322 10.57 14.45 21.42
C LYS A 322 10.75 13.53 22.64
N SER A 323 11.78 12.68 22.61
CA SER A 323 11.97 11.62 23.61
C SER A 323 12.57 12.16 24.91
N GLU A 324 11.90 11.91 26.03
CA GLU A 324 12.44 12.24 27.36
C GLU A 324 13.61 11.34 27.74
N ASN A 325 13.54 10.04 27.42
CA ASN A 325 14.62 9.09 27.69
C ASN A 325 15.91 9.49 26.96
N LEU A 326 15.81 9.79 25.65
CA LEU A 326 16.96 10.22 24.86
C LEU A 326 17.55 11.55 25.36
N ARG A 327 16.68 12.49 25.79
CA ARG A 327 17.13 13.76 26.39
C ARG A 327 17.89 13.54 27.69
N GLN A 328 17.43 12.63 28.55
CA GLN A 328 18.15 12.29 29.78
C GLN A 328 19.50 11.63 29.50
N MET A 329 19.56 10.69 28.55
CA MET A 329 20.81 10.04 28.14
C MET A 329 21.84 11.03 27.59
N LEU A 330 21.38 12.01 26.81
CA LEU A 330 22.22 13.08 26.24
C LEU A 330 22.45 14.26 27.20
N LYS A 331 21.85 14.24 28.40
CA LYS A 331 21.89 15.31 29.42
C LYS A 331 21.39 16.67 28.89
N LEU A 332 20.33 16.65 28.09
CA LEU A 332 19.72 17.84 27.48
C LEU A 332 18.70 18.48 28.44
N LYS A 333 18.73 19.81 28.53
CA LYS A 333 17.88 20.58 29.46
C LYS A 333 16.50 20.94 28.88
N SER A 334 16.35 20.86 27.55
CA SER A 334 15.17 21.32 26.80
C SER A 334 14.76 20.28 25.75
N ASP A 335 13.53 20.38 25.24
CA ASP A 335 13.05 19.63 24.06
C ASP A 335 13.58 20.20 22.73
N HIS A 336 13.90 21.48 22.70
CA HIS A 336 14.56 22.17 21.60
C HIS A 336 16.04 22.38 21.95
N VAL A 337 16.92 21.80 21.15
CA VAL A 337 18.37 21.79 21.39
C VAL A 337 19.13 22.37 20.22
N ALA A 338 20.28 22.99 20.53
CA ALA A 338 21.18 23.51 19.53
C ALA A 338 22.06 22.39 18.97
N LEU A 339 22.63 22.61 17.77
CA LEU A 339 23.57 21.64 17.21
C LEU A 339 24.75 21.43 18.17
N VAL A 340 25.28 22.51 18.75
CA VAL A 340 26.43 22.46 19.66
C VAL A 340 26.17 21.62 20.92
N ASP A 341 24.93 21.56 21.40
CA ASP A 341 24.57 20.77 22.58
C ASP A 341 24.72 19.25 22.36
N LEU A 342 24.71 18.82 21.09
CA LEU A 342 24.87 17.43 20.67
C LEU A 342 26.35 17.01 20.49
N PHE A 343 27.27 17.96 20.63
CA PHE A 343 28.71 17.72 20.56
C PHE A 343 29.38 18.03 21.91
N ASP A 344 30.50 17.37 22.17
CA ASP A 344 31.39 17.61 23.30
C ASP A 344 32.80 17.86 22.73
N GLY A 345 33.05 19.11 22.33
CA GLY A 345 34.18 19.47 21.49
C GLY A 345 34.07 18.81 20.10
N LYS A 346 35.02 17.92 19.78
CA LYS A 346 35.01 17.14 18.52
C LYS A 346 34.17 15.85 18.60
N ASN A 347 33.76 15.44 19.80
CA ASN A 347 33.09 14.16 20.01
C ASN A 347 31.58 14.32 19.84
N TYR A 348 30.98 13.46 19.02
CA TYR A 348 29.53 13.43 18.82
C TYR A 348 28.86 12.61 19.94
N ARG A 349 27.96 13.23 20.71
CA ARG A 349 27.38 12.59 21.91
C ARG A 349 26.48 11.40 21.57
N LEU A 350 25.81 11.45 20.41
CA LEU A 350 24.90 10.39 19.98
C LEU A 350 25.63 9.09 19.63
N GLU A 351 26.87 9.19 19.14
CA GLU A 351 27.69 8.01 18.81
C GLU A 351 27.97 7.15 20.04
N LYS A 352 28.23 7.76 21.20
CA LYS A 352 28.41 7.03 22.48
C LYS A 352 27.13 6.29 22.86
N VAL A 353 25.99 6.95 22.76
CA VAL A 353 24.66 6.38 23.06
C VAL A 353 24.35 5.21 22.11
N TRP A 354 24.64 5.38 20.82
CA TRP A 354 24.47 4.34 19.80
C TRP A 354 25.33 3.11 20.09
N ASN A 355 26.62 3.30 20.38
CA ASN A 355 27.56 2.22 20.66
C ASN A 355 27.25 1.48 21.98
N GLU A 356 26.75 2.19 22.99
CA GLU A 356 26.23 1.57 24.23
C GLU A 356 24.96 0.77 23.97
N TRP A 357 24.03 1.31 23.17
CA TRP A 357 22.80 0.64 22.80
C TRP A 357 23.07 -0.62 21.96
N GLN A 358 23.96 -0.56 20.97
CA GLN A 358 24.35 -1.72 20.14
C GLN A 358 24.94 -2.84 21.00
N ARG A 359 25.81 -2.51 21.96
CA ARG A 359 26.34 -3.50 22.93
C ARG A 359 25.26 -4.14 23.77
N LYS A 360 24.30 -3.35 24.29
CA LYS A 360 23.15 -3.90 25.05
C LYS A 360 22.31 -4.84 24.20
N ARG A 361 22.07 -4.49 22.92
CA ARG A 361 21.32 -5.34 21.99
C ARG A 361 22.05 -6.66 21.69
N GLN A 362 23.35 -6.62 21.44
CA GLN A 362 24.16 -7.83 21.17
C GLN A 362 24.28 -8.75 22.40
N SER A 363 24.24 -8.21 23.61
CA SER A 363 24.33 -9.00 24.84
C SER A 363 23.11 -9.90 25.14
N GLY A 364 22.03 -9.82 24.33
CA GLY A 364 20.83 -10.62 24.53
C GLY A 364 20.04 -10.26 25.79
N LEU A 365 20.24 -9.05 26.32
CA LEU A 365 19.63 -8.55 27.56
C LEU A 365 18.11 -8.31 27.42
N PHE A 366 17.62 -8.04 26.22
CA PHE A 366 16.19 -7.84 25.95
C PHE A 366 15.50 -9.18 25.69
N LYS A 367 14.91 -9.77 26.74
CA LYS A 367 14.23 -11.07 26.65
C LYS A 367 12.71 -10.96 26.69
N GLY A 368 12.17 -9.87 27.23
CA GLY A 368 10.74 -9.60 27.26
C GLY A 368 10.25 -8.79 26.04
N TRP A 369 9.06 -9.11 25.55
CA TRP A 369 8.40 -8.38 24.44
C TRP A 369 8.36 -6.86 24.67
N LEU A 370 8.06 -6.44 25.90
CA LEU A 370 7.99 -5.01 26.26
C LEU A 370 9.35 -4.32 26.17
N GLU A 371 10.42 -5.00 26.61
CA GLU A 371 11.79 -4.48 26.60
C GLU A 371 12.30 -4.35 25.16
N GLN A 372 12.00 -5.34 24.32
CA GLN A 372 12.29 -5.32 22.89
C GLN A 372 11.61 -4.13 22.19
N HIS A 373 10.32 -3.93 22.45
CA HIS A 373 9.57 -2.83 21.84
C HIS A 373 10.06 -1.45 22.29
N GLN A 374 10.46 -1.31 23.57
CA GLN A 374 11.10 -0.09 24.06
C GLN A 374 12.49 0.15 23.44
N ALA A 375 13.26 -0.92 23.22
CA ALA A 375 14.57 -0.84 22.57
C ALA A 375 14.47 -0.42 21.10
N GLU A 376 13.51 -0.97 20.35
CA GLU A 376 13.20 -0.59 18.96
C GLU A 376 12.75 0.87 18.87
N LYS A 377 11.90 1.31 19.80
CA LYS A 377 11.46 2.70 19.87
C LYS A 377 12.65 3.65 20.09
N LEU A 378 13.55 3.31 21.03
CA LEU A 378 14.75 4.11 21.30
C LEU A 378 15.71 4.14 20.10
N GLU A 379 15.89 3.01 19.41
CA GLU A 379 16.69 2.93 18.19
C GLU A 379 16.17 3.89 17.11
N LYS A 380 14.85 3.87 16.88
CA LYS A 380 14.21 4.77 15.93
C LYS A 380 14.42 6.24 16.31
N GLU A 381 14.31 6.58 17.59
CA GLU A 381 14.53 7.93 18.10
C GLU A 381 15.99 8.39 17.93
N ILE A 382 16.97 7.50 18.17
CA ILE A 382 18.38 7.79 17.93
C ILE A 382 18.63 8.03 16.44
N ARG A 383 18.11 7.16 15.57
CA ARG A 383 18.27 7.29 14.11
C ARG A 383 17.63 8.58 13.59
N GLU A 384 16.43 8.92 14.05
CA GLU A 384 15.76 10.18 13.69
C GLU A 384 16.58 11.41 14.09
N LEU A 385 17.20 11.42 15.27
CA LEU A 385 18.06 12.51 15.70
C LEU A 385 19.37 12.56 14.88
N ASP A 386 19.95 11.40 14.59
CA ASP A 386 21.17 11.29 13.78
C ASP A 386 20.96 11.81 12.36
N GLU A 387 19.85 11.43 11.72
CA GLU A 387 19.46 11.92 10.39
C GLU A 387 19.37 13.46 10.37
N LYS A 388 18.80 14.08 11.43
CA LYS A 388 18.72 15.54 11.55
C LYS A 388 20.10 16.19 11.60
N VAL A 389 20.99 15.68 12.45
CA VAL A 389 22.36 16.17 12.57
C VAL A 389 23.11 15.98 11.25
N GLY A 390 22.99 14.79 10.66
CA GLY A 390 23.57 14.44 9.36
C GLY A 390 23.19 15.43 8.26
N MET A 391 21.91 15.82 8.14
CA MET A 391 21.47 16.81 7.16
C MET A 391 22.15 18.18 7.33
N VAL A 392 22.30 18.67 8.56
CA VAL A 392 22.99 19.94 8.80
C VAL A 392 24.48 19.83 8.50
N LEU A 393 25.12 18.72 8.85
CA LEU A 393 26.51 18.47 8.50
C LEU A 393 26.72 18.36 6.98
N MET A 394 25.80 17.71 6.25
CA MET A 394 25.80 17.66 4.80
C MET A 394 25.62 19.05 4.18
N LEU A 395 24.75 19.89 4.77
CA LEU A 395 24.57 21.27 4.33
C LEU A 395 25.86 22.08 4.53
N LYS A 396 26.50 22.00 5.71
CA LYS A 396 27.78 22.67 6.01
C LYS A 396 28.91 22.21 5.08
N LYS A 397 28.92 20.93 4.69
CA LYS A 397 29.89 20.36 3.74
C LYS A 397 29.57 20.65 2.27
N GLY A 398 28.41 21.26 1.97
CA GLY A 398 27.96 21.51 0.60
C GLY A 398 27.47 20.27 -0.17
N THR A 399 27.30 19.13 0.50
CA THR A 399 26.86 17.87 -0.16
C THR A 399 25.35 17.68 -0.18
N LEU A 400 24.60 18.44 0.63
CA LEU A 400 23.13 18.36 0.68
C LEU A 400 22.47 18.96 -0.57
N ILE A 401 22.99 20.10 -1.05
CA ILE A 401 22.44 20.81 -2.22
C ILE A 401 23.22 20.34 -3.45
N ARG A 402 22.60 19.48 -4.27
CA ARG A 402 23.18 19.03 -5.53
C ARG A 402 22.62 19.89 -6.68
N PRO A 403 23.40 20.81 -7.26
CA PRO A 403 22.94 21.58 -8.42
C PRO A 403 22.75 20.66 -9.64
N LEU A 404 21.95 21.12 -10.61
CA LEU A 404 21.83 20.45 -11.89
C LEU A 404 23.20 20.46 -12.63
N PRO A 405 23.62 19.33 -13.21
CA PRO A 405 24.80 19.28 -14.08
C PRO A 405 24.69 20.25 -15.26
N THR A 406 25.80 20.89 -15.62
CA THR A 406 25.86 21.84 -16.76
C THR A 406 26.03 21.13 -18.11
N ASP A 407 26.26 19.83 -18.11
CA ASP A 407 26.48 18.98 -19.29
C ASP A 407 25.20 18.55 -20.00
N GLY A 408 24.03 18.89 -19.45
CA GLY A 408 22.72 18.51 -20.00
C GLY A 408 22.32 17.07 -19.74
N SER A 409 23.04 16.34 -18.89
CA SER A 409 22.72 14.95 -18.52
C SER A 409 21.39 14.79 -17.77
N VAL A 410 20.90 15.87 -17.16
CA VAL A 410 19.63 15.91 -16.40
C VAL A 410 18.73 17.00 -16.96
N GLU A 411 17.54 16.61 -17.39
CA GLU A 411 16.55 17.56 -17.88
C GLU A 411 15.96 18.41 -16.74
N PRO A 412 15.93 19.74 -16.87
CA PRO A 412 15.29 20.61 -15.90
C PRO A 412 13.76 20.47 -15.96
N LEU A 413 13.10 20.70 -14.83
CA LEU A 413 11.65 20.79 -14.75
C LEU A 413 11.12 21.97 -15.57
N SER A 414 9.97 21.78 -16.20
CA SER A 414 9.23 22.87 -16.84
C SER A 414 8.76 23.90 -15.81
N SER A 415 8.63 25.16 -16.24
CA SER A 415 8.15 26.27 -15.37
C SER A 415 6.80 25.98 -14.73
N LEU A 416 5.90 25.33 -15.48
CA LEU A 416 4.57 24.90 -15.03
C LEU A 416 4.66 23.87 -13.90
N ARG A 417 5.57 22.88 -14.01
CA ARG A 417 5.76 21.86 -12.97
C ARG A 417 6.40 22.46 -11.71
N VAL A 418 7.33 23.41 -11.86
CA VAL A 418 7.89 24.17 -10.72
C VAL A 418 6.78 24.93 -9.98
N GLN A 419 5.93 25.67 -10.70
CA GLN A 419 4.81 26.41 -10.08
C GLN A 419 3.78 25.47 -9.43
N ALA A 420 3.48 24.34 -10.07
CA ALA A 420 2.60 23.32 -9.52
C ALA A 420 3.12 22.77 -8.18
N GLU A 421 4.41 22.46 -8.10
CA GLU A 421 5.04 21.95 -6.88
C GLU A 421 5.10 23.01 -5.77
N LEU A 422 5.39 24.27 -6.11
CA LEU A 422 5.32 25.38 -5.15
C LEU A 422 3.90 25.56 -4.58
N CYS A 423 2.87 25.47 -5.43
CA CYS A 423 1.48 25.54 -5.01
C CYS A 423 1.11 24.37 -4.08
N TYR A 424 1.55 23.15 -4.43
CA TYR A 424 1.32 21.96 -3.62
C TYR A 424 1.99 22.07 -2.25
N ASN A 425 3.23 22.55 -2.20
CA ASN A 425 3.99 22.72 -0.95
C ASN A 425 3.42 23.79 -0.03
N ALA A 426 2.79 24.83 -0.59
CA ALA A 426 2.24 25.95 0.17
C ALA A 426 0.98 25.59 0.96
N ILE A 427 0.25 24.54 0.56
CA ILE A 427 -1.04 24.17 1.16
C ILE A 427 -0.91 22.79 1.82
N PRO A 428 -1.08 22.68 3.16
CA PRO A 428 -1.05 21.38 3.84
C PRO A 428 -2.39 20.65 3.66
N PHE A 429 -2.68 20.20 2.43
CA PHE A 429 -3.96 19.61 2.02
C PHE A 429 -4.40 18.48 2.95
N SER A 430 -3.55 17.48 3.17
CA SER A 430 -3.87 16.30 4.00
C SER A 430 -4.25 16.71 5.42
N LYS A 431 -3.52 17.67 6.02
CA LYS A 431 -3.79 18.20 7.37
C LYS A 431 -5.15 18.87 7.47
N ILE A 432 -5.41 19.81 6.56
CA ILE A 432 -6.67 20.58 6.53
C ILE A 432 -7.85 19.63 6.31
N LEU A 433 -7.74 18.74 5.32
CA LEU A 433 -8.81 17.83 4.94
C LEU A 433 -9.14 16.85 6.07
N PHE A 434 -8.15 16.24 6.74
CA PHE A 434 -8.48 15.31 7.83
C PHE A 434 -9.17 16.03 9.00
N MET A 435 -8.71 17.24 9.37
CA MET A 435 -9.29 18.01 10.47
C MET A 435 -10.75 18.38 10.16
N CYS A 436 -11.01 18.92 8.97
CA CYS A 436 -12.35 19.27 8.53
C CYS A 436 -13.26 18.04 8.44
N ASN A 437 -12.77 16.94 7.87
CA ASN A 437 -13.57 15.73 7.68
C ASN A 437 -13.92 15.05 9.01
N LEU A 438 -12.98 14.97 9.95
CA LEU A 438 -13.26 14.44 11.29
C LEU A 438 -14.23 15.34 12.05
N PHE A 439 -14.04 16.66 12.03
CA PHE A 439 -14.93 17.60 12.71
C PHE A 439 -16.37 17.51 12.16
N LEU A 440 -16.54 17.67 10.85
CA LEU A 440 -17.84 17.58 10.20
C LEU A 440 -18.45 16.18 10.35
N GLY A 441 -17.63 15.14 10.28
CA GLY A 441 -18.05 13.76 10.49
C GLY A 441 -18.60 13.52 11.89
N ILE A 442 -17.93 14.00 12.94
CA ILE A 442 -18.36 13.88 14.34
C ILE A 442 -19.65 14.67 14.57
N VAL A 443 -19.69 15.93 14.13
CA VAL A 443 -20.90 16.78 14.21
C VAL A 443 -22.07 16.10 13.49
N GLY A 444 -21.82 15.58 12.29
CA GLY A 444 -22.83 14.87 11.50
C GLY A 444 -23.29 13.56 12.13
N PHE A 445 -22.40 12.85 12.83
CA PHE A 445 -22.74 11.63 13.56
C PHE A 445 -23.66 11.92 14.74
N PHE A 446 -23.37 12.93 15.57
CA PHE A 446 -24.25 13.33 16.67
C PHE A 446 -25.57 13.91 16.18
N TRP A 447 -25.54 14.70 15.10
CA TRP A 447 -26.75 15.18 14.45
C TRP A 447 -27.62 14.02 13.95
N TRP A 448 -26.99 13.02 13.32
CA TRP A 448 -27.69 11.83 12.87
C TRP A 448 -28.30 11.05 14.04
N LEU A 449 -27.55 10.82 15.12
CA LEU A 449 -28.05 10.17 16.33
C LEU A 449 -29.29 10.89 16.89
N ARG A 450 -29.25 12.22 16.99
CA ARG A 450 -30.39 13.01 17.47
C ARG A 450 -31.63 12.85 16.59
N PHE A 451 -31.49 12.97 15.28
CA PHE A 451 -32.65 12.92 14.37
C PHE A 451 -33.20 11.50 14.16
N TYR A 452 -32.36 10.47 14.17
CA TYR A 452 -32.79 9.10 13.88
C TYR A 452 -33.12 8.27 15.13
N VAL A 453 -32.54 8.58 16.29
CA VAL A 453 -32.79 7.86 17.54
C VAL A 453 -33.76 8.60 18.44
N VAL A 454 -33.70 9.94 18.50
CA VAL A 454 -34.44 10.74 19.49
C VAL A 454 -35.69 11.41 18.91
N VAL A 455 -35.66 11.92 17.67
CA VAL A 455 -36.80 12.65 17.07
C VAL A 455 -37.14 12.15 15.66
N PRO A 456 -37.81 10.99 15.51
CA PRO A 456 -37.97 10.29 14.23
C PRO A 456 -38.87 10.97 13.19
N GLN A 457 -39.62 12.02 13.56
CA GLN A 457 -40.65 12.63 12.71
C GLN A 457 -40.25 13.97 12.05
N GLY A 458 -39.03 14.46 12.27
CA GLY A 458 -38.54 15.71 11.65
C GLY A 458 -38.07 15.54 10.20
N ASN A 459 -38.39 16.49 9.32
CA ASN A 459 -37.94 16.49 7.93
C ASN A 459 -36.44 16.89 7.83
N TYR A 460 -35.55 15.94 8.12
CA TYR A 460 -34.10 16.15 8.25
C TYR A 460 -33.44 16.77 7.01
N ARG A 461 -34.03 16.63 5.81
CA ARG A 461 -33.48 17.16 4.56
C ARG A 461 -33.56 18.68 4.44
N GLN A 462 -34.48 19.32 5.18
CA GLN A 462 -34.62 20.78 5.23
C GLN A 462 -33.75 21.40 6.33
N ASN A 463 -33.05 20.59 7.12
CA ASN A 463 -32.17 21.08 8.16
C ASN A 463 -30.88 21.66 7.55
N TRP A 464 -30.51 22.88 7.97
CA TRP A 464 -29.28 23.55 7.55
C TRP A 464 -28.03 22.69 7.81
N VAL A 465 -28.02 21.87 8.87
CA VAL A 465 -26.90 20.97 9.19
C VAL A 465 -26.70 19.92 8.09
N TYR A 466 -27.77 19.35 7.54
CA TYR A 466 -27.67 18.41 6.42
C TYR A 466 -27.06 19.06 5.18
N VAL A 467 -27.44 20.32 4.90
CA VAL A 467 -26.90 21.10 3.78
C VAL A 467 -25.40 21.37 4.00
N VAL A 468 -25.01 21.82 5.20
CA VAL A 468 -23.60 22.09 5.54
C VAL A 468 -22.75 20.83 5.39
N LEU A 469 -23.20 19.69 5.94
CA LEU A 469 -22.44 18.44 5.85
C LEU A 469 -22.34 17.95 4.39
N LYS A 470 -23.41 18.08 3.60
CA LYS A 470 -23.41 17.71 2.18
C LYS A 470 -22.45 18.59 1.37
N VAL A 471 -22.49 19.90 1.58
CA VAL A 471 -21.55 20.84 0.94
C VAL A 471 -20.13 20.50 1.37
N GLY A 472 -19.89 20.31 2.67
CA GLY A 472 -18.59 19.91 3.22
C GLY A 472 -18.03 18.61 2.64
N LEU A 473 -18.88 17.61 2.40
CA LEU A 473 -18.48 16.36 1.76
C LEU A 473 -18.04 16.57 0.31
N TRP A 474 -18.81 17.33 -0.48
CA TRP A 474 -18.46 17.61 -1.87
C TRP A 474 -17.22 18.50 -1.99
N THR A 475 -17.08 19.52 -1.13
CA THR A 475 -15.88 20.37 -1.12
C THR A 475 -14.64 19.58 -0.73
N SER A 476 -14.73 18.75 0.32
CA SER A 476 -13.64 17.85 0.71
C SER A 476 -13.24 16.91 -0.43
N CYS A 477 -14.22 16.29 -1.10
CA CYS A 477 -13.98 15.40 -2.23
C CYS A 477 -13.25 16.11 -3.39
N LEU A 478 -13.70 17.32 -3.76
CA LEU A 478 -13.10 18.10 -4.85
C LEU A 478 -11.68 18.56 -4.50
N VAL A 479 -11.46 19.09 -3.30
CA VAL A 479 -10.13 19.55 -2.85
C VAL A 479 -9.17 18.36 -2.74
N HIS A 480 -9.63 17.22 -2.22
CA HIS A 480 -8.83 16.00 -2.12
C HIS A 480 -8.36 15.50 -3.48
N TRP A 481 -9.28 15.33 -4.44
CA TRP A 481 -8.92 14.86 -5.78
C TRP A 481 -8.11 15.90 -6.56
N GLY A 482 -8.36 17.20 -6.35
CA GLY A 482 -7.52 18.26 -6.90
C GLY A 482 -6.07 18.16 -6.40
N ALA A 483 -5.88 18.00 -5.09
CA ALA A 483 -4.57 17.82 -4.48
C ALA A 483 -3.88 16.52 -4.94
N TYR A 484 -4.64 15.42 -5.06
CA TYR A 484 -4.14 14.13 -5.52
C TYR A 484 -3.69 14.19 -6.99
N LEU A 485 -4.47 14.82 -7.87
CA LEU A 485 -4.12 15.02 -9.28
C LEU A 485 -2.93 15.96 -9.45
N LEU A 486 -2.84 17.00 -8.62
CA LEU A 486 -1.67 17.89 -8.59
C LEU A 486 -0.40 17.11 -8.21
N ARG A 487 -0.47 16.24 -7.20
CA ARG A 487 0.62 15.36 -6.80
C ARG A 487 1.03 14.38 -7.91
N TRP A 488 0.05 13.80 -8.61
CA TRP A 488 0.31 12.95 -9.78
C TRP A 488 1.07 13.74 -10.85
N TYR A 489 0.61 14.94 -11.21
CA TYR A 489 1.29 15.77 -12.20
C TYR A 489 2.75 16.11 -11.82
N ILE A 490 2.99 16.46 -10.55
CA ILE A 490 4.33 16.76 -10.02
C ILE A 490 5.23 15.52 -10.09
N GLY A 491 4.76 14.38 -9.57
CA GLY A 491 5.54 13.14 -9.53
C GLY A 491 5.71 12.45 -10.88
N GLY A 492 4.90 12.80 -11.90
CA GLY A 492 4.93 12.16 -13.21
C GLY A 492 4.41 10.72 -13.23
N ARG A 493 3.86 10.24 -12.11
CA ARG A 493 3.35 8.88 -11.90
C ARG A 493 2.12 8.90 -11.00
N ILE A 494 1.35 7.82 -11.04
CA ILE A 494 0.22 7.64 -10.12
C ILE A 494 0.78 7.56 -8.68
N PRO A 495 0.27 8.36 -7.71
CA PRO A 495 0.70 8.29 -6.31
C PRO A 495 0.16 7.02 -5.62
N LEU A 496 0.81 5.87 -5.86
CA LEU A 496 0.50 4.57 -5.24
C LEU A 496 1.77 3.81 -4.80
N GLY A 497 2.93 4.46 -4.81
CA GLY A 497 4.22 3.81 -4.59
C GLY A 497 4.53 3.48 -3.13
N ASN A 498 3.84 4.11 -2.18
CA ASN A 498 4.08 3.95 -0.75
C ASN A 498 2.79 4.00 0.08
N GLY A 499 2.90 3.70 1.38
CA GLY A 499 1.79 3.67 2.33
C GLY A 499 0.98 4.98 2.36
N PRO A 500 1.61 6.15 2.59
CA PRO A 500 0.90 7.44 2.58
C PRO A 500 0.15 7.72 1.26
N GLU A 501 0.79 7.45 0.12
CA GLU A 501 0.20 7.63 -1.21
C GLU A 501 -1.05 6.74 -1.41
N THR A 502 -0.98 5.46 -1.03
CA THR A 502 -2.14 4.56 -1.11
C THR A 502 -3.27 4.95 -0.14
N MET A 503 -2.95 5.53 1.02
CA MET A 503 -3.96 6.10 1.93
C MET A 503 -4.66 7.32 1.36
N LEU A 504 -3.94 8.21 0.68
CA LEU A 504 -4.55 9.33 -0.03
C LEU A 504 -5.53 8.82 -1.09
N PHE A 505 -5.15 7.79 -1.85
CA PHE A 505 -6.06 7.19 -2.83
C PHE A 505 -7.29 6.56 -2.16
N LEU A 506 -7.10 5.79 -1.07
CA LEU A 506 -8.18 5.18 -0.29
C LEU A 506 -9.17 6.22 0.25
N ALA A 507 -8.67 7.33 0.81
CA ALA A 507 -9.50 8.44 1.27
C ALA A 507 -10.33 9.05 0.13
N GLY A 508 -9.72 9.18 -1.06
CA GLY A 508 -10.41 9.65 -2.27
C GLY A 508 -11.55 8.73 -2.69
N CYS A 509 -11.33 7.41 -2.66
CA CYS A 509 -12.36 6.40 -2.95
C CYS A 509 -13.50 6.46 -1.94
N LEU A 510 -13.20 6.64 -0.64
CA LEU A 510 -14.20 6.81 0.41
C LEU A 510 -15.04 8.08 0.19
N LEU A 511 -14.40 9.21 -0.10
CA LEU A 511 -15.11 10.47 -0.38
C LEU A 511 -16.03 10.36 -1.60
N LEU A 512 -15.55 9.74 -2.69
CA LEU A 512 -16.37 9.49 -3.88
C LEU A 512 -17.55 8.58 -3.59
N GLY A 513 -17.32 7.46 -2.89
CA GLY A 513 -18.37 6.55 -2.48
C GLY A 513 -19.45 7.24 -1.66
N ALA A 514 -19.04 8.04 -0.66
CA ALA A 514 -19.98 8.82 0.14
C ALA A 514 -20.77 9.83 -0.72
N CYS A 515 -20.11 10.53 -1.65
CA CYS A 515 -20.77 11.47 -2.56
C CYS A 515 -21.84 10.80 -3.44
N ILE A 516 -21.56 9.59 -3.93
CA ILE A 516 -22.46 8.79 -4.78
C ILE A 516 -23.66 8.28 -3.97
N TRP A 517 -23.44 7.73 -2.77
CA TRP A 517 -24.50 7.03 -2.02
C TRP A 517 -25.26 7.85 -0.98
N GLN A 518 -24.77 9.05 -0.59
CA GLN A 518 -25.40 9.89 0.45
C GLN A 518 -26.90 10.19 0.22
N ARG A 519 -27.37 10.28 -1.04
CA ARG A 519 -28.77 10.60 -1.34
C ARG A 519 -29.71 9.43 -1.00
N ARG A 520 -29.20 8.20 -1.11
CA ARG A 520 -29.94 6.96 -0.81
C ARG A 520 -29.79 6.57 0.65
N LEU A 521 -28.60 6.81 1.20
CA LEU A 521 -28.23 6.45 2.57
C LEU A 521 -27.64 7.69 3.24
N VAL A 522 -28.51 8.47 3.87
CA VAL A 522 -28.17 9.74 4.55
C VAL A 522 -27.05 9.54 5.57
N LEU A 523 -27.01 8.34 6.17
CA LEU A 523 -26.00 7.92 7.13
C LEU A 523 -24.60 7.80 6.53
N LEU A 524 -24.47 7.51 5.24
CA LEU A 524 -23.15 7.44 4.59
C LEU A 524 -22.46 8.81 4.48
N LEU A 525 -23.21 9.89 4.68
CA LEU A 525 -22.66 11.24 4.66
C LEU A 525 -21.71 11.47 5.85
N PRO A 526 -22.15 11.44 7.13
CA PRO A 526 -21.22 11.58 8.26
C PRO A 526 -20.21 10.44 8.33
N SER A 527 -20.63 9.22 7.99
CA SER A 527 -19.75 8.04 7.93
C SER A 527 -18.60 8.17 6.93
N GLY A 528 -18.88 8.70 5.74
CA GLY A 528 -17.85 8.93 4.72
C GLY A 528 -16.85 10.01 5.11
N LEU A 529 -17.33 11.09 5.74
CA LEU A 529 -16.47 12.12 6.31
C LEU A 529 -15.59 11.56 7.45
N LEU A 530 -16.15 10.77 8.35
CA LEU A 530 -15.38 10.13 9.43
C LEU A 530 -14.31 9.17 8.90
N LEU A 531 -14.68 8.24 8.01
CA LEU A 531 -13.74 7.25 7.46
C LEU A 531 -12.63 7.92 6.67
N SER A 532 -12.97 8.85 5.77
CA SER A 532 -11.95 9.58 5.00
C SER A 532 -11.07 10.43 5.91
N GLY A 533 -11.63 11.06 6.95
CA GLY A 533 -10.86 11.81 7.95
C GLY A 533 -9.84 10.94 8.69
N TRP A 534 -10.21 9.74 9.12
CA TRP A 534 -9.27 8.80 9.76
C TRP A 534 -8.18 8.31 8.80
N VAL A 535 -8.54 7.95 7.57
CA VAL A 535 -7.56 7.52 6.56
C VAL A 535 -6.59 8.66 6.20
N LEU A 536 -7.08 9.89 6.08
CA LEU A 536 -6.25 11.07 5.84
C LEU A 536 -5.34 11.41 7.02
N LEU A 537 -5.80 11.18 8.26
CA LEU A 537 -4.95 11.32 9.44
C LEU A 537 -3.77 10.34 9.36
N VAL A 538 -4.04 9.08 8.99
CA VAL A 538 -2.98 8.07 8.80
C VAL A 538 -2.02 8.48 7.68
N ALA A 539 -2.54 8.96 6.54
CA ALA A 539 -1.72 9.50 5.45
C ALA A 539 -0.82 10.65 5.94
N TRP A 540 -1.38 11.62 6.66
CA TRP A 540 -0.67 12.77 7.19
C TRP A 540 0.42 12.39 8.21
N LEU A 541 0.18 11.37 9.04
CA LEU A 541 1.19 10.87 9.97
C LEU A 541 2.37 10.23 9.25
N GLY A 542 2.13 9.55 8.13
CA GLY A 542 3.18 8.94 7.29
C GLY A 542 3.88 9.93 6.35
N GLU A 543 3.23 11.04 5.99
CA GLU A 543 3.74 12.13 5.15
C GLU A 543 4.90 12.95 5.76
N LYS A 544 5.29 12.69 7.01
CA LYS A 544 6.41 13.40 7.68
C LYS A 544 7.80 13.04 7.14
N ASN A 545 7.88 11.98 6.33
CA ASN A 545 9.06 11.55 5.58
C ASN A 545 8.83 11.74 4.08
N PRO A 546 9.91 11.81 3.26
CA PRO A 546 9.82 12.38 1.94
C PRO A 546 8.79 11.79 0.99
N GLN A 547 8.10 12.69 0.30
CA GLN A 547 6.75 12.41 -0.21
C GLN A 547 6.70 12.02 -1.70
N ILE A 548 7.64 12.47 -2.53
CA ILE A 548 7.63 12.19 -3.96
C ILE A 548 9.03 11.75 -4.36
N THR A 549 9.29 10.46 -4.20
CA THR A 549 10.54 9.80 -4.62
C THR A 549 10.32 9.03 -5.93
N PRO A 550 11.39 8.80 -6.70
CA PRO A 550 11.34 7.83 -7.80
C PRO A 550 10.96 6.44 -7.29
N LEU A 551 10.35 5.65 -8.16
CA LEU A 551 9.95 4.29 -7.81
C LEU A 551 11.14 3.35 -7.90
N MET A 552 11.19 2.36 -7.00
CA MET A 552 12.06 1.21 -7.17
C MET A 552 11.67 0.46 -8.47
N PRO A 553 12.62 -0.19 -9.16
CA PRO A 553 12.39 -0.76 -10.50
C PRO A 553 11.18 -1.70 -10.58
N VAL A 554 11.00 -2.55 -9.56
CA VAL A 554 9.88 -3.51 -9.48
C VAL A 554 8.50 -2.84 -9.44
N LEU A 555 8.42 -1.59 -8.98
CA LEU A 555 7.18 -0.83 -8.85
C LEU A 555 6.78 -0.07 -10.12
N LEU A 556 7.67 -0.01 -11.14
CA LEU A 556 7.42 0.73 -12.39
C LEU A 556 6.39 0.04 -13.31
N SER A 557 5.99 -1.20 -13.01
CA SER A 557 5.03 -1.94 -13.83
C SER A 557 3.61 -1.35 -13.80
N PRO A 558 2.96 -1.12 -14.96
CA PRO A 558 1.56 -0.70 -15.02
C PRO A 558 0.61 -1.70 -14.36
N TRP A 559 0.93 -2.99 -14.42
CA TRP A 559 0.12 -4.05 -13.80
C TRP A 559 0.00 -3.88 -12.29
N LEU A 560 1.09 -3.49 -11.63
CA LEU A 560 1.07 -3.23 -10.19
C LEU A 560 0.19 -2.03 -9.85
N SER A 561 0.30 -0.94 -10.62
CA SER A 561 -0.53 0.25 -10.40
C SER A 561 -2.04 -0.06 -10.51
N ILE A 562 -2.42 -0.86 -11.52
CA ILE A 562 -3.81 -1.31 -11.70
C ILE A 562 -4.23 -2.23 -10.55
N HIS A 563 -3.38 -3.20 -10.18
CA HIS A 563 -3.60 -4.11 -9.05
C HIS A 563 -3.90 -3.32 -7.76
N VAL A 564 -2.98 -2.45 -7.34
CA VAL A 564 -3.11 -1.67 -6.10
C VAL A 564 -4.36 -0.80 -6.13
N SER A 565 -4.66 -0.14 -7.25
CA SER A 565 -5.86 0.68 -7.40
C SER A 565 -7.14 -0.12 -7.15
N LEU A 566 -7.26 -1.31 -7.75
CA LEU A 566 -8.46 -2.15 -7.61
C LEU A 566 -8.63 -2.69 -6.19
N ILE A 567 -7.53 -3.10 -5.56
CA ILE A 567 -7.54 -3.55 -4.16
C ILE A 567 -7.94 -2.39 -3.24
N MET A 568 -7.43 -1.18 -3.45
CA MET A 568 -7.79 -0.02 -2.62
C MET A 568 -9.27 0.37 -2.78
N ILE A 569 -9.83 0.31 -3.99
CA ILE A 569 -11.27 0.54 -4.21
C ILE A 569 -12.09 -0.53 -3.49
N SER A 570 -11.66 -1.80 -3.56
CA SER A 570 -12.30 -2.90 -2.83
C SER A 570 -12.28 -2.66 -1.31
N TYR A 571 -11.14 -2.26 -0.76
CA TYR A 571 -10.99 -1.95 0.67
C TYR A 571 -11.85 -0.77 1.11
N ALA A 572 -12.00 0.26 0.28
CA ALA A 572 -12.93 1.36 0.54
C ALA A 572 -14.38 0.85 0.68
N LEU A 573 -14.80 -0.06 -0.20
CA LEU A 573 -16.13 -0.67 -0.13
C LEU A 573 -16.30 -1.56 1.11
N PHE A 574 -15.29 -2.34 1.49
CA PHE A 574 -15.32 -3.14 2.73
C PHE A 574 -15.37 -2.25 3.98
N ALA A 575 -14.65 -1.13 4.01
CA ALA A 575 -14.73 -0.15 5.08
C ALA A 575 -16.14 0.43 5.21
N PHE A 576 -16.80 0.73 4.08
CA PHE A 576 -18.21 1.13 4.08
C PHE A 576 -19.13 0.02 4.61
N ILE A 577 -18.92 -1.22 4.20
CA ILE A 577 -19.71 -2.38 4.67
C ILE A 577 -19.53 -2.60 6.17
N GLY A 578 -18.29 -2.52 6.68
CA GLY A 578 -17.97 -2.64 8.10
C GLY A 578 -18.68 -1.56 8.92
N LEU A 579 -18.58 -0.31 8.48
CA LEU A 579 -19.23 0.82 9.16
C LEU A 579 -20.76 0.74 9.11
N CYS A 580 -21.35 0.42 7.96
CA CYS A 580 -22.79 0.16 7.84
C CYS A 580 -23.24 -0.96 8.77
N SER A 581 -22.37 -1.95 9.04
CA SER A 581 -22.68 -3.07 9.94
C SER A 581 -22.63 -2.68 11.41
N ILE A 582 -21.65 -1.86 11.83
CA ILE A 582 -21.63 -1.26 13.18
C ILE A 582 -22.92 -0.48 13.41
N LEU A 583 -23.30 0.33 12.43
CA LEU A 583 -24.50 1.17 12.51
C LEU A 583 -25.78 0.35 12.53
N ALA A 584 -25.86 -0.73 11.75
CA ALA A 584 -27.01 -1.64 11.75
C ALA A 584 -27.23 -2.29 13.13
N LEU A 585 -26.15 -2.61 13.86
CA LEU A 585 -26.23 -3.11 15.23
C LEU A 585 -26.64 -2.01 16.22
N ALA A 586 -26.18 -0.78 16.03
CA ALA A 586 -26.60 0.36 16.85
C ALA A 586 -28.11 0.65 16.72
N VAL A 587 -28.67 0.53 15.51
CA VAL A 587 -30.11 0.71 15.24
C VAL A 587 -30.92 -0.58 15.28
N ARG A 588 -30.43 -1.65 15.93
CA ARG A 588 -31.07 -2.99 15.94
C ARG A 588 -32.54 -2.99 16.39
N LYS A 589 -32.96 -2.01 17.19
CA LYS A 589 -34.35 -1.84 17.64
C LYS A 589 -35.27 -1.33 16.52
N GLN A 590 -34.72 -0.67 15.49
CA GLN A 590 -35.45 -0.09 14.36
C GLN A 590 -35.38 -1.03 13.14
N VAL A 591 -36.26 -2.03 13.12
CA VAL A 591 -36.24 -3.15 12.16
C VAL A 591 -36.16 -2.69 10.70
N ALA A 592 -36.95 -1.68 10.31
CA ALA A 592 -36.97 -1.18 8.93
C ALA A 592 -35.63 -0.57 8.47
N GLN A 593 -34.92 0.12 9.36
CA GLN A 593 -33.62 0.72 9.04
C GLN A 593 -32.51 -0.32 9.01
N MET A 594 -32.54 -1.25 9.97
CA MET A 594 -31.63 -2.39 10.00
C MET A 594 -31.73 -3.19 8.69
N GLN A 595 -32.95 -3.48 8.21
CA GLN A 595 -33.17 -4.15 6.93
C GLN A 595 -32.60 -3.38 5.73
N ARG A 596 -32.74 -2.05 5.70
CA ARG A 596 -32.15 -1.20 4.64
C ARG A 596 -30.62 -1.28 4.63
N LEU A 597 -29.99 -1.25 5.81
CA LEU A 597 -28.54 -1.38 5.95
C LEU A 597 -28.08 -2.80 5.57
N THR A 598 -28.81 -3.84 5.97
CA THR A 598 -28.54 -5.22 5.55
C THR A 598 -28.58 -5.36 4.03
N LEU A 599 -29.61 -4.79 3.37
CA LEU A 599 -29.72 -4.79 1.91
C LEU A 599 -28.53 -4.06 1.27
N CYS A 600 -28.17 -2.89 1.80
CA CYS A 600 -27.04 -2.12 1.31
C CYS A 600 -25.73 -2.91 1.42
N CYS A 601 -25.41 -3.49 2.58
CA CYS A 601 -24.21 -4.30 2.75
C CYS A 601 -24.20 -5.48 1.77
N ARG A 602 -25.33 -6.18 1.60
CA ARG A 602 -25.44 -7.27 0.62
C ARG A 602 -25.19 -6.81 -0.81
N LEU A 603 -25.66 -5.62 -1.19
CA LEU A 603 -25.43 -5.07 -2.52
C LEU A 603 -23.97 -4.64 -2.73
N LEU A 604 -23.35 -4.00 -1.74
CA LEU A 604 -21.95 -3.54 -1.82
C LEU A 604 -20.95 -4.71 -1.79
N LEU A 605 -21.30 -5.84 -1.17
CA LEU A 605 -20.46 -7.03 -1.14
C LEU A 605 -20.11 -7.53 -2.55
N TYR A 606 -21.04 -7.47 -3.51
CA TYR A 606 -20.80 -7.92 -4.89
C TYR A 606 -19.64 -7.18 -5.56
N PRO A 607 -19.68 -5.85 -5.74
CA PRO A 607 -18.55 -5.13 -6.34
C PRO A 607 -17.30 -5.18 -5.46
N ALA A 608 -17.41 -5.22 -4.12
CA ALA A 608 -16.25 -5.28 -3.24
C ALA A 608 -15.44 -6.57 -3.42
N VAL A 609 -16.09 -7.73 -3.34
CA VAL A 609 -15.44 -9.05 -3.50
C VAL A 609 -15.01 -9.27 -4.95
N LEU A 610 -15.77 -8.76 -5.91
CA LEU A 610 -15.38 -8.79 -7.31
C LEU A 610 -14.06 -8.05 -7.54
N LEU A 611 -13.97 -6.79 -7.11
CA LEU A 611 -12.76 -5.97 -7.26
C LEU A 611 -11.58 -6.59 -6.51
N LEU A 612 -11.82 -7.22 -5.35
CA LEU A 612 -10.79 -7.98 -4.63
C LEU A 612 -10.27 -9.15 -5.48
N GLY A 613 -11.17 -9.96 -6.05
CA GLY A 613 -10.80 -11.11 -6.89
C GLY A 613 -10.07 -10.70 -8.18
N ILE A 614 -10.54 -9.65 -8.86
CA ILE A 614 -9.85 -9.08 -10.03
C ILE A 614 -8.48 -8.53 -9.62
N GLY A 615 -8.41 -7.85 -8.49
CA GLY A 615 -7.15 -7.37 -7.93
C GLY A 615 -6.17 -8.51 -7.69
N ILE A 616 -6.56 -9.58 -6.97
CA ILE A 616 -5.71 -10.75 -6.73
C ILE A 616 -5.21 -11.35 -8.05
N PHE A 617 -6.09 -11.48 -9.06
CA PHE A 617 -5.71 -11.98 -10.37
C PHE A 617 -4.67 -11.08 -11.07
N ILE A 618 -4.90 -9.76 -11.14
CA ILE A 618 -3.95 -8.84 -11.77
C ILE A 618 -2.62 -8.82 -11.00
N GLY A 619 -2.66 -9.01 -9.68
CA GLY A 619 -1.46 -9.23 -8.85
C GLY A 619 -0.69 -10.47 -9.29
N ALA A 620 -1.37 -11.60 -9.51
CA ALA A 620 -0.75 -12.83 -10.02
C ALA A 620 -0.17 -12.67 -11.44
N VAL A 621 -0.79 -11.83 -12.29
CA VAL A 621 -0.25 -11.47 -13.61
C VAL A 621 1.01 -10.63 -13.46
N TRP A 622 0.98 -9.60 -12.61
CA TRP A 622 2.16 -8.78 -12.30
C TRP A 622 3.31 -9.62 -11.75
N ALA A 623 3.06 -10.49 -10.78
CA ALA A 623 4.06 -11.37 -10.19
C ALA A 623 4.69 -12.28 -11.26
N ASN A 624 3.88 -12.82 -12.18
CA ASN A 624 4.39 -13.66 -13.26
C ASN A 624 5.22 -12.89 -14.27
N VAL A 625 4.88 -11.64 -14.57
CA VAL A 625 5.66 -10.77 -15.47
C VAL A 625 6.95 -10.27 -14.81
N SER A 626 6.97 -10.14 -13.48
CA SER A 626 8.09 -9.56 -12.74
C SER A 626 9.05 -10.61 -12.19
N TRP A 627 8.53 -11.75 -11.75
CA TRP A 627 9.25 -12.81 -11.05
C TRP A 627 9.04 -14.19 -11.68
N GLY A 628 8.47 -14.29 -12.88
CA GLY A 628 8.26 -15.56 -13.57
C GLY A 628 7.33 -16.56 -12.86
N SER A 629 6.72 -16.19 -11.72
CA SER A 629 5.82 -17.02 -10.92
C SER A 629 4.57 -16.23 -10.55
N TYR A 630 3.40 -16.89 -10.58
CA TYR A 630 2.11 -16.23 -10.35
C TYR A 630 1.65 -16.28 -8.88
N TRP A 631 2.23 -17.18 -8.08
CA TRP A 631 1.91 -17.38 -6.67
C TRP A 631 3.08 -18.01 -5.92
N THR A 632 3.37 -17.49 -4.74
CA THR A 632 4.53 -17.82 -3.92
C THR A 632 4.20 -18.17 -2.47
N TRP A 633 2.92 -18.10 -2.07
CA TRP A 633 2.49 -18.31 -0.68
C TRP A 633 3.08 -17.29 0.31
N ASP A 634 3.53 -16.13 -0.17
CA ASP A 634 3.95 -15.00 0.68
C ASP A 634 2.78 -14.57 1.59
N PRO A 635 3.06 -14.11 2.84
CA PRO A 635 2.03 -13.68 3.78
C PRO A 635 1.01 -12.72 3.18
N LYS A 636 1.39 -11.81 2.27
CA LYS A 636 0.43 -10.90 1.62
C LYS A 636 -0.54 -11.63 0.70
N GLU A 637 -0.04 -12.56 -0.11
CA GLU A 637 -0.86 -13.39 -0.99
C GLU A 637 -1.82 -14.26 -0.16
N VAL A 638 -1.32 -14.87 0.90
CA VAL A 638 -2.13 -15.72 1.80
C VAL A 638 -3.22 -14.92 2.51
N TRP A 639 -2.92 -13.73 3.04
CA TRP A 639 -3.91 -12.87 3.68
C TRP A 639 -4.93 -12.29 2.69
N ALA A 640 -4.53 -12.03 1.44
CA ALA A 640 -5.46 -11.68 0.38
C ALA A 640 -6.43 -12.82 0.08
N LEU A 641 -5.94 -14.07 0.02
CA LEU A 641 -6.77 -15.27 -0.11
C LEU A 641 -7.71 -15.46 1.09
N ILE A 642 -7.21 -15.35 2.32
CA ILE A 642 -8.02 -15.43 3.55
C ILE A 642 -9.16 -14.40 3.51
N THR A 643 -8.86 -13.15 3.17
CA THR A 643 -9.85 -12.08 3.07
C THR A 643 -10.88 -12.38 1.97
N PHE A 644 -10.44 -12.88 0.81
CA PHE A 644 -11.34 -13.30 -0.26
C PHE A 644 -12.27 -14.44 0.15
N LEU A 645 -11.75 -15.43 0.88
CA LEU A 645 -12.53 -16.55 1.41
C LEU A 645 -13.56 -16.07 2.44
N ILE A 646 -13.13 -15.31 3.46
CA ILE A 646 -14.03 -14.80 4.51
C ILE A 646 -15.17 -13.99 3.88
N TYR A 647 -14.88 -13.01 3.02
CA TYR A 647 -15.98 -12.27 2.37
C TYR A 647 -16.79 -13.12 1.38
N GLY A 648 -16.19 -14.15 0.77
CA GLY A 648 -16.90 -15.15 -0.04
C GLY A 648 -17.95 -15.95 0.75
N ALA A 649 -17.67 -16.26 2.02
CA ALA A 649 -18.62 -16.97 2.88
C ALA A 649 -19.89 -16.13 3.15
N ALA A 650 -19.82 -14.79 3.13
CA ALA A 650 -20.97 -13.90 3.33
C ALA A 650 -22.10 -14.10 2.29
N PHE A 651 -21.77 -14.58 1.07
CA PHE A 651 -22.77 -14.89 0.03
C PHE A 651 -23.55 -16.18 0.29
N HIS A 652 -23.05 -17.05 1.17
CA HIS A 652 -23.59 -18.39 1.38
C HIS A 652 -24.71 -18.43 2.44
N GLY A 653 -25.51 -17.35 2.57
CA GLY A 653 -26.58 -17.26 3.58
C GLY A 653 -27.75 -18.24 3.42
N LYS A 654 -27.87 -18.92 2.27
CA LYS A 654 -28.78 -20.07 2.13
C LYS A 654 -28.25 -21.32 2.86
N SER A 655 -26.92 -21.51 2.85
CA SER A 655 -26.22 -22.62 3.49
C SER A 655 -25.99 -22.36 4.98
N PHE A 656 -25.63 -21.13 5.34
CA PHE A 656 -25.46 -20.69 6.73
C PHE A 656 -26.76 -20.07 7.25
N SER A 657 -27.52 -20.83 8.03
CA SER A 657 -28.75 -20.32 8.69
C SER A 657 -28.49 -19.10 9.57
N LEU A 658 -27.28 -19.01 10.17
CA LEU A 658 -26.83 -17.88 10.98
C LEU A 658 -26.87 -16.54 10.22
N PHE A 659 -26.50 -16.52 8.93
CA PHE A 659 -26.49 -15.29 8.12
C PHE A 659 -27.89 -14.84 7.66
N ARG A 660 -28.94 -15.59 8.02
CA ARG A 660 -30.33 -15.14 7.85
C ARG A 660 -30.74 -14.16 8.95
N HIS A 661 -30.11 -14.23 10.13
CA HIS A 661 -30.33 -13.27 11.20
C HIS A 661 -29.50 -12.01 10.94
N PRO A 662 -30.14 -10.83 10.75
CA PRO A 662 -29.43 -9.60 10.41
C PRO A 662 -28.34 -9.22 11.42
N SER A 663 -28.56 -9.42 12.71
CA SER A 663 -27.57 -9.09 13.76
C SER A 663 -26.29 -9.92 13.61
N VAL A 664 -26.43 -11.23 13.39
CA VAL A 664 -25.28 -12.13 13.25
C VAL A 664 -24.53 -11.84 11.96
N PHE A 665 -25.26 -11.55 10.88
CA PHE A 665 -24.66 -11.14 9.61
C PHE A 665 -23.84 -9.85 9.74
N HIS A 666 -24.34 -8.84 10.45
CA HIS A 666 -23.60 -7.59 10.67
C HIS A 666 -22.41 -7.77 11.62
N LEU A 667 -22.54 -8.57 12.69
CA LEU A 667 -21.40 -8.92 13.53
C LEU A 667 -20.29 -9.61 12.72
N TYR A 668 -20.68 -10.56 11.86
CA TYR A 668 -19.75 -11.24 10.97
C TYR A 668 -19.00 -10.27 10.04
N LEU A 669 -19.71 -9.30 9.42
CA LEU A 669 -19.08 -8.32 8.54
C LEU A 669 -18.12 -7.36 9.25
N ILE A 670 -18.37 -7.07 10.53
CA ILE A 670 -17.44 -6.29 11.37
C ILE A 670 -16.16 -7.10 11.61
N LEU A 671 -16.30 -8.37 11.99
CA LEU A 671 -15.15 -9.26 12.19
C LEU A 671 -14.38 -9.52 10.89
N ALA A 672 -15.08 -9.64 9.76
CA ALA A 672 -14.47 -9.78 8.44
C ALA A 672 -13.64 -8.55 8.05
N PHE A 673 -14.04 -7.34 8.48
CA PHE A 673 -13.26 -6.13 8.20
C PHE A 673 -11.88 -6.16 8.89
N SER A 674 -11.74 -6.87 10.02
CA SER A 674 -10.44 -7.08 10.67
C SER A 674 -9.45 -7.80 9.76
N THR A 675 -9.89 -8.64 8.81
CA THR A 675 -8.96 -9.31 7.90
C THR A 675 -8.43 -8.37 6.81
N VAL A 676 -9.20 -7.34 6.42
CA VAL A 676 -8.70 -6.26 5.56
C VAL A 676 -7.62 -5.46 6.29
N LEU A 677 -7.85 -5.12 7.57
CA LEU A 677 -6.86 -4.45 8.41
C LEU A 677 -5.60 -5.29 8.58
N MET A 678 -5.74 -6.60 8.78
CA MET A 678 -4.61 -7.51 8.86
C MET A 678 -3.86 -7.62 7.52
N THR A 679 -4.57 -7.72 6.39
CA THR A 679 -3.94 -7.80 5.06
C THR A 679 -3.16 -6.52 4.74
N TYR A 680 -3.71 -5.35 5.06
CA TYR A 680 -3.08 -4.07 4.74
C TYR A 680 -2.06 -3.62 5.79
N PHE A 681 -2.41 -3.56 7.08
CA PHE A 681 -1.50 -3.11 8.14
C PHE A 681 -0.74 -4.27 8.76
N GLY A 682 -1.43 -5.37 9.08
CA GLY A 682 -0.83 -6.51 9.76
C GLY A 682 0.35 -7.09 9.00
N VAL A 683 0.21 -7.39 7.70
CA VAL A 683 1.33 -7.96 6.95
C VAL A 683 2.49 -6.96 6.77
N ASN A 684 2.18 -5.69 6.49
CA ASN A 684 3.20 -4.65 6.26
C ASN A 684 4.01 -4.30 7.52
N TYR A 685 3.39 -4.26 8.69
CA TYR A 685 4.02 -3.79 9.93
C TYR A 685 4.30 -4.89 10.96
N VAL A 686 3.63 -6.05 10.85
CA VAL A 686 3.74 -7.13 11.85
C VAL A 686 4.43 -8.38 11.28
N LEU A 687 4.08 -8.82 10.06
CA LEU A 687 4.57 -10.11 9.53
C LEU A 687 5.78 -10.00 8.58
N GLY A 688 5.97 -8.86 7.90
CA GLY A 688 7.01 -8.74 6.85
C GLY A 688 6.72 -9.60 5.62
N GLY A 689 7.55 -9.50 4.57
CA GLY A 689 7.43 -10.31 3.35
C GLY A 689 8.14 -9.69 2.14
N MET A 690 8.32 -10.44 1.05
CA MET A 690 9.02 -9.99 -0.18
C MET A 690 8.34 -8.78 -0.85
N HIS A 691 7.07 -8.57 -0.51
CA HIS A 691 6.25 -7.48 -1.02
C HIS A 691 6.23 -6.26 -0.08
N SER A 692 6.93 -6.27 1.06
CA SER A 692 6.86 -5.18 2.04
C SER A 692 7.62 -3.94 1.58
N TYR A 693 6.99 -3.16 0.68
CA TYR A 693 7.48 -1.86 0.21
C TYR A 693 7.01 -0.69 1.10
N ALA A 694 6.56 -0.97 2.33
CA ALA A 694 5.98 0.02 3.23
C ALA A 694 7.03 0.81 4.05
N GLY A 695 8.31 0.65 3.74
CA GLY A 695 9.44 1.30 4.41
C GLY A 695 9.81 2.64 3.80
#